data_AF-A0A1J3FDT1-F1
#
_entry.id   AF-A0A1J3FDT1-F1
#
_cell.length_a   1.000
_cell.length_b   1.000
_cell.length_c   1.000
_cell.angle_alpha   90.00
_cell.angle_beta   90.00
_cell.angle_gamma   90.00
#
_symmetry.space_group_name_H-M   'P 1'
#
loop_
_entity.id
_entity.type
_entity.pdbx_description
1 polymer ?
#
loop_
_entity_poly.entity_id
_entity_poly.type
_entity_poly.pdbx_seq_one_letter_code
_entity_poly.pdbx_strand_id
1 'polypeptide(L)'
;MQVLIQTKMVQRRREVKQSYALSLSTFFLFIFFLSSSSSSAELTDKGVNFEVLALIGIKSSLIDPHGVLMNWDDTAVDPCSWNMITCSPDGFVLSLGAPSQSLSGTLASSIGNLTYLQTVLLQNNYITGHIPPEIGKLMKLKTLDLSTNKFTGQIPLTLSHSTNLQYLRVNNNSLTGTIPSSLANMTQLTFLDFSYNNLSGPVPRSLAKTFNVMGNPQICPTGTEKDCNGTRPEPMSITLNSSPNEASDGGTKNRKIAIAIGLSLACVCLLIMAFGFLLWWKRRHNQQVFFDMNDQNKEEVCLGNLRRFSFKELQSATGNFSSKNLVGKGGFGNVYKGCLHDGTIVAVKRLKDINNGGGEIQFQTEVEMISLAVHRNLLRLYGFCTTYMERLLVYPYMSNGSVASRLKAKPVLDWSTRKRIALGAGRGLLYLHEQCDPKIIHRDVKAANILLDDYCEGVVGDFGLAKLLDHEESHVTTAVRGTVGHIAPEYLSTGQSSEKTDVFGFGILLLELITGLRALEFGKAANQRGAILDWVKKLQQEKKLEQIVDKDMKSNYDRIEVEEMVQVALLCTQYLPIHRPKMSEVVRMLEGDGLVEKWEASQRTETSKSYSKPNEFSSSERYSDLTDDSSVLVQAMELSGPR
;
A
#
# COMPACT_ATOMS: atom_id res chain seq x y z
N MET A 1 -10.10 57.67 71.66
CA MET A 1 -9.19 56.91 70.76
C MET A 1 -9.64 55.47 70.52
N GLN A 2 -10.04 54.71 71.56
CA GLN A 2 -10.55 53.33 71.41
C GLN A 2 -11.86 53.20 70.60
N VAL A 3 -12.79 54.17 70.72
CA VAL A 3 -14.05 54.17 69.96
C VAL A 3 -13.83 54.33 68.45
N LEU A 4 -12.83 55.12 68.05
CA LEU A 4 -12.48 55.38 66.64
C LEU A 4 -11.81 54.15 65.98
N ILE A 5 -11.11 53.34 66.77
CA ILE A 5 -10.46 52.10 66.31
C ILE A 5 -11.50 50.99 66.13
N GLN A 6 -12.49 50.89 67.04
CA GLN A 6 -13.58 49.92 66.87
C GLN A 6 -14.47 50.23 65.67
N THR A 7 -14.81 51.51 65.43
CA THR A 7 -15.60 51.89 64.25
C THR A 7 -14.84 51.61 62.95
N LYS A 8 -13.52 51.91 62.88
CA LYS A 8 -12.70 51.54 61.71
C LYS A 8 -12.57 50.03 61.50
N MET A 9 -12.48 49.22 62.56
CA MET A 9 -12.42 47.75 62.41
C MET A 9 -13.76 47.14 61.98
N VAL A 10 -14.89 47.68 62.45
CA VAL A 10 -16.23 47.23 62.04
C VAL A 10 -16.51 47.64 60.58
N GLN A 11 -16.08 48.83 60.16
CA GLN A 11 -16.16 49.28 58.77
C GLN A 11 -15.34 48.39 57.84
N ARG A 12 -14.09 48.08 58.23
CA ARG A 12 -13.21 47.19 57.45
C ARG A 12 -13.74 45.76 57.37
N ARG A 13 -14.37 45.24 58.44
CA ARG A 13 -15.03 43.92 58.40
C ARG A 13 -16.29 43.91 57.53
N ARG A 14 -17.02 45.03 57.42
CA ARG A 14 -18.16 45.18 56.50
C ARG A 14 -17.70 45.27 55.06
N GLU A 15 -16.68 46.07 54.76
CA GLU A 15 -16.09 46.18 53.41
C GLU A 15 -15.49 44.84 52.93
N VAL A 16 -14.82 44.10 53.83
CA VAL A 16 -14.27 42.77 53.52
C VAL A 16 -15.39 41.75 53.30
N LYS A 17 -16.45 41.72 54.13
CA LYS A 17 -17.62 40.84 53.90
C LYS A 17 -18.37 41.20 52.61
N GLN A 18 -18.45 42.47 52.27
CA GLN A 18 -19.10 42.95 51.05
C GLN A 18 -18.26 42.61 49.80
N SER A 19 -16.93 42.65 49.91
CA SER A 19 -16.01 42.21 48.86
C SER A 19 -16.08 40.70 48.63
N TYR A 20 -16.17 39.89 49.69
CA TYR A 20 -16.38 38.44 49.55
C TYR A 20 -17.77 38.08 49.02
N ALA A 21 -18.82 38.81 49.42
CA ALA A 21 -20.17 38.60 48.89
C ALA A 21 -20.28 39.00 47.40
N LEU A 22 -19.61 40.08 46.99
CA LEU A 22 -19.52 40.48 45.58
C LEU A 22 -18.69 39.47 44.77
N SER A 23 -17.61 38.93 45.35
CA SER A 23 -16.77 37.89 44.75
C SER A 23 -17.49 36.54 44.61
N LEU A 24 -18.31 36.13 45.59
CA LEU A 24 -19.14 34.93 45.47
C LEU A 24 -20.28 35.15 44.47
N SER A 25 -20.89 36.34 44.45
CA SER A 25 -21.93 36.68 43.48
C SER A 25 -21.40 36.71 42.05
N THR A 26 -20.20 37.25 41.81
CA THR A 26 -19.56 37.20 40.48
C THR A 26 -19.09 35.79 40.13
N PHE A 27 -18.67 34.98 41.09
CA PHE A 27 -18.32 33.57 40.86
C PHE A 27 -19.55 32.72 40.52
N PHE A 28 -20.68 32.93 41.21
CA PHE A 28 -21.95 32.27 40.88
C PHE A 28 -22.55 32.80 39.57
N LEU A 29 -22.43 34.08 39.25
CA LEU A 29 -22.80 34.62 37.92
C LEU A 29 -21.88 34.10 36.82
N PHE A 30 -20.59 33.88 37.08
CA PHE A 30 -19.65 33.30 36.14
C PHE A 30 -19.92 31.81 35.91
N ILE A 31 -20.28 31.05 36.97
CA ILE A 31 -20.74 29.67 36.84
C ILE A 31 -22.11 29.61 36.15
N PHE A 32 -23.03 30.53 36.43
CA PHE A 32 -24.33 30.61 35.76
C PHE A 32 -24.17 31.01 34.29
N PHE A 33 -23.23 31.89 33.94
CA PHE A 33 -22.87 32.20 32.55
C PHE A 33 -22.14 31.04 31.88
N LEU A 34 -21.28 30.29 32.57
CA LEU A 34 -20.62 29.08 32.06
C LEU A 34 -21.62 27.92 31.85
N SER A 35 -22.65 27.80 32.70
CA SER A 35 -23.75 26.85 32.52
C SER A 35 -24.83 27.36 31.56
N SER A 36 -24.81 28.65 31.20
CA SER A 36 -25.62 29.23 30.11
C SER A 36 -24.85 29.33 28.79
N SER A 37 -23.55 28.99 28.78
CA SER A 37 -22.72 28.88 27.58
C SER A 37 -22.17 27.47 27.36
N SER A 38 -22.70 26.49 28.10
CA SER A 38 -22.74 25.12 27.64
C SER A 38 -23.77 24.98 26.52
N SER A 39 -23.24 24.78 25.33
CA SER A 39 -23.89 24.19 24.16
C SER A 39 -24.85 25.08 23.38
N SER A 40 -24.27 25.98 22.59
CA SER A 40 -24.54 25.96 21.16
C SER A 40 -23.26 25.58 20.41
N ALA A 41 -22.85 24.33 20.60
CA ALA A 41 -22.48 23.59 19.40
C ALA A 41 -23.67 23.75 18.47
N GLU A 42 -23.46 24.24 17.24
CA GLU A 42 -24.40 23.94 16.17
C GLU A 42 -24.34 22.42 15.96
N LEU A 43 -24.96 21.68 16.89
CA LEU A 43 -25.59 20.42 16.62
C LEU A 43 -26.70 20.79 15.64
N THR A 44 -26.40 20.60 14.37
CA THR A 44 -27.42 20.32 13.37
C THR A 44 -28.40 19.30 13.96
N ASP A 45 -29.67 19.52 13.70
CA ASP A 45 -30.77 18.71 14.20
C ASP A 45 -30.49 17.22 13.89
N LYS A 46 -30.21 16.45 14.95
CA LYS A 46 -29.58 15.10 14.99
C LYS A 46 -28.05 15.14 14.88
N GLY A 47 -27.36 14.44 15.80
CA GLY A 47 -25.91 14.22 15.78
C GLY A 47 -25.46 13.39 14.58
N VAL A 48 -25.48 13.99 13.39
CA VAL A 48 -25.17 13.32 12.13
C VAL A 48 -23.72 13.60 11.73
N ASN A 49 -22.96 12.54 11.54
CA ASN A 49 -21.62 12.61 10.98
C ASN A 49 -21.71 13.02 9.50
N PHE A 50 -21.13 14.16 9.13
CA PHE A 50 -21.21 14.70 7.77
C PHE A 50 -20.46 13.83 6.75
N GLU A 51 -19.46 13.05 7.17
CA GLU A 51 -18.76 12.09 6.31
C GLU A 51 -19.65 10.88 6.02
N VAL A 52 -20.41 10.41 7.02
CA VAL A 52 -21.45 9.37 6.84
C VAL A 52 -22.48 9.85 5.81
N LEU A 53 -23.04 11.06 5.97
CA LEU A 53 -23.99 11.61 4.98
C LEU A 53 -23.39 11.74 3.58
N ALA A 54 -22.14 12.20 3.49
CA ALA A 54 -21.46 12.37 2.21
C ALA A 54 -21.30 11.03 1.48
N LEU A 55 -20.88 9.99 2.22
CA LEU A 55 -20.69 8.64 1.71
C LEU A 55 -22.02 7.95 1.38
N ILE A 56 -23.05 8.10 2.21
CA ILE A 56 -24.40 7.61 1.87
C ILE A 56 -24.94 8.30 0.61
N GLY A 57 -24.68 9.60 0.44
CA GLY A 57 -24.96 10.31 -0.80
C GLY A 57 -24.26 9.69 -2.01
N ILE A 58 -22.98 9.31 -1.88
CA ILE A 58 -22.23 8.59 -2.92
C ILE A 58 -22.86 7.21 -3.19
N LYS A 59 -23.11 6.41 -2.15
CA LYS A 59 -23.74 5.09 -2.25
C LYS A 59 -25.10 5.17 -2.97
N SER A 60 -25.91 6.17 -2.68
CA SER A 60 -27.22 6.35 -3.32
C SER A 60 -27.15 6.69 -4.82
N SER A 61 -26.02 7.25 -5.28
CA SER A 61 -25.79 7.58 -6.69
C SER A 61 -25.10 6.44 -7.46
N LEU A 62 -24.56 5.45 -6.74
CA LEU A 62 -23.91 4.28 -7.31
C LEU A 62 -24.89 3.10 -7.35
N ILE A 63 -24.77 2.30 -8.40
CA ILE A 63 -25.45 1.02 -8.53
C ILE A 63 -24.42 -0.06 -8.25
N ASP A 64 -24.66 -0.83 -7.19
CA ASP A 64 -23.77 -1.85 -6.67
C ASP A 64 -24.38 -3.25 -6.86
N PRO A 65 -24.06 -3.95 -7.96
CA PRO A 65 -24.67 -5.25 -8.27
C PRO A 65 -24.19 -6.38 -7.35
N HIS A 66 -23.05 -6.20 -6.65
CA HIS A 66 -22.41 -7.23 -5.84
C HIS A 66 -22.54 -6.96 -4.33
N GLY A 67 -23.15 -5.85 -3.93
CA GLY A 67 -23.32 -5.49 -2.52
C GLY A 67 -22.01 -5.19 -1.80
N VAL A 68 -20.97 -4.72 -2.51
CA VAL A 68 -19.68 -4.41 -1.89
C VAL A 68 -19.76 -3.23 -0.92
N LEU A 69 -20.73 -2.34 -1.10
CA LEU A 69 -21.06 -1.20 -0.22
C LEU A 69 -22.16 -1.55 0.81
N MET A 70 -22.48 -2.83 1.00
CA MET A 70 -23.62 -3.27 1.82
C MET A 70 -23.49 -2.81 3.28
N ASN A 71 -22.28 -2.77 3.85
CA ASN A 71 -22.06 -2.35 5.24
C ASN A 71 -22.02 -0.82 5.45
N TRP A 72 -22.28 -0.01 4.42
CA TRP A 72 -22.43 1.44 4.57
C TRP A 72 -23.82 1.73 5.13
N ASP A 73 -23.87 2.12 6.39
CA ASP A 73 -25.08 2.28 7.19
C ASP A 73 -25.35 3.76 7.51
N ASP A 74 -26.49 4.29 7.09
CA ASP A 74 -26.84 5.70 7.32
C ASP A 74 -27.12 6.06 8.77
N THR A 75 -27.25 5.04 9.63
CA THR A 75 -27.40 5.19 11.09
C THR A 75 -26.07 5.09 11.86
N ALA A 76 -24.95 4.78 11.19
CA ALA A 76 -23.66 4.64 11.85
C ALA A 76 -23.14 5.98 12.40
N VAL A 77 -22.42 5.91 13.53
CA VAL A 77 -21.80 7.07 14.17
C VAL A 77 -20.59 7.56 13.37
N ASP A 78 -19.85 6.63 12.75
CA ASP A 78 -18.71 6.91 11.88
C ASP A 78 -18.60 5.89 10.74
N PRO A 79 -17.94 6.25 9.63
CA PRO A 79 -17.81 5.39 8.46
C PRO A 79 -16.54 4.53 8.46
N CYS A 80 -15.75 4.51 9.54
CA CYS A 80 -14.38 3.97 9.51
C CYS A 80 -14.31 2.44 9.54
N SER A 81 -15.43 1.79 9.85
CA SER A 81 -15.60 0.33 9.75
C SER A 81 -16.17 -0.12 8.40
N TRP A 82 -16.50 0.82 7.51
CA TRP A 82 -17.14 0.51 6.23
C TRP A 82 -16.15 -0.02 5.21
N ASN A 83 -16.63 -0.93 4.35
CA ASN A 83 -15.84 -1.45 3.25
C ASN A 83 -15.40 -0.31 2.35
N MET A 84 -14.19 -0.40 1.79
CA MET A 84 -13.68 0.58 0.83
C MET A 84 -13.45 1.99 1.40
N ILE A 85 -13.58 2.16 2.72
CA ILE A 85 -13.28 3.41 3.44
C ILE A 85 -12.05 3.20 4.32
N THR A 86 -11.14 4.17 4.33
CA THR A 86 -10.01 4.21 5.26
C THR A 86 -10.00 5.52 6.01
N CYS A 87 -9.87 5.47 7.33
CA CYS A 87 -9.84 6.66 8.19
C CYS A 87 -8.47 6.95 8.80
N SER A 88 -8.31 8.17 9.31
CA SER A 88 -7.19 8.56 10.16
C SER A 88 -7.36 8.00 11.58
N PRO A 89 -6.30 8.01 12.42
CA PRO A 89 -6.42 7.69 13.84
C PRO A 89 -7.42 8.59 14.58
N ASP A 90 -7.64 9.81 14.07
CA ASP A 90 -8.61 10.78 14.61
C ASP A 90 -10.04 10.56 14.07
N GLY A 91 -10.27 9.51 13.26
CA GLY A 91 -11.60 9.13 12.75
C GLY A 91 -12.07 9.86 11.50
N PHE A 92 -11.19 10.58 10.77
CA PHE A 92 -11.55 11.28 9.54
C PHE A 92 -11.36 10.40 8.30
N VAL A 93 -12.25 10.47 7.32
CA VAL A 93 -12.13 9.71 6.07
C VAL A 93 -10.93 10.22 5.24
N LEU A 94 -9.95 9.33 5.05
CA LEU A 94 -8.74 9.59 4.27
C LEU A 94 -8.80 9.00 2.87
N SER A 95 -9.46 7.85 2.69
CA SER A 95 -9.55 7.20 1.38
C SER A 95 -10.92 6.59 1.10
N LEU A 96 -11.35 6.73 -0.15
CA LEU A 96 -12.44 6.00 -0.78
C LEU A 96 -11.85 5.16 -1.92
N GLY A 97 -11.85 3.83 -1.78
CA GLY A 97 -11.20 2.93 -2.73
C GLY A 97 -12.05 1.72 -3.08
N ALA A 98 -12.77 1.79 -4.20
CA ALA A 98 -13.59 0.70 -4.72
C ALA A 98 -13.24 0.36 -6.19
N PRO A 99 -11.97 0.02 -6.50
CA PRO A 99 -11.57 -0.32 -7.86
C PRO A 99 -12.11 -1.70 -8.29
N SER A 100 -12.47 -1.85 -9.57
CA SER A 100 -12.84 -3.15 -10.16
C SER A 100 -14.04 -3.84 -9.51
N GLN A 101 -15.01 -3.09 -9.00
CA GLN A 101 -16.17 -3.61 -8.27
C GLN A 101 -17.44 -3.71 -9.14
N SER A 102 -17.31 -3.53 -10.46
CA SER A 102 -18.45 -3.46 -11.40
C SER A 102 -19.49 -2.39 -11.02
N LEU A 103 -19.09 -1.35 -10.28
CA LEU A 103 -19.99 -0.27 -9.87
C LEU A 103 -20.45 0.52 -11.09
N SER A 104 -21.72 0.89 -11.13
CA SER A 104 -22.28 1.77 -12.17
C SER A 104 -23.03 2.95 -11.53
N GLY A 105 -23.78 3.74 -12.30
CA GLY A 105 -24.41 4.97 -11.80
C GLY A 105 -23.52 6.20 -11.99
N THR A 106 -23.57 7.16 -11.07
CA THR A 106 -22.82 8.43 -11.16
C THR A 106 -22.06 8.74 -9.87
N LEU A 107 -20.99 9.53 -9.99
CA LEU A 107 -20.26 10.02 -8.82
C LEU A 107 -20.98 11.24 -8.22
N ALA A 108 -21.42 11.15 -6.98
CA ALA A 108 -22.17 12.23 -6.32
C ALA A 108 -21.30 13.45 -5.99
N SER A 109 -21.89 14.65 -6.05
CA SER A 109 -21.24 15.90 -5.63
C SER A 109 -20.93 15.95 -4.13
N SER A 110 -21.60 15.11 -3.33
CA SER A 110 -21.36 14.98 -1.89
C SER A 110 -19.93 14.55 -1.54
N ILE A 111 -19.18 13.98 -2.49
CA ILE A 111 -17.75 13.68 -2.33
C ILE A 111 -16.93 14.90 -1.90
N GLY A 112 -17.34 16.12 -2.29
CA GLY A 112 -16.67 17.35 -1.90
C GLY A 112 -16.79 17.70 -0.40
N ASN A 113 -17.64 17.02 0.35
CA ASN A 113 -17.79 17.21 1.80
C ASN A 113 -16.76 16.40 2.62
N LEU A 114 -16.05 15.46 2.00
CA LEU A 114 -15.00 14.66 2.64
C LEU A 114 -13.68 15.44 2.72
N THR A 115 -13.66 16.54 3.48
CA THR A 115 -12.56 17.54 3.45
C THR A 115 -11.17 17.00 3.83
N TYR A 116 -11.09 15.82 4.47
CA TYR A 116 -9.84 15.16 4.83
C TYR A 116 -9.36 14.14 3.79
N LEU A 117 -10.15 13.87 2.75
CA LEU A 117 -9.89 12.86 1.74
C LEU A 117 -8.59 13.14 1.00
N GLN A 118 -7.71 12.13 1.00
CA GLN A 118 -6.40 12.16 0.34
C GLN A 118 -6.38 11.30 -0.92
N THR A 119 -7.19 10.24 -0.96
CA THR A 119 -7.11 9.24 -2.03
C THR A 119 -8.49 8.77 -2.47
N VAL A 120 -8.78 8.92 -3.76
CA VAL A 120 -9.98 8.39 -4.42
C VAL A 120 -9.56 7.42 -5.52
N LEU A 121 -9.96 6.15 -5.40
CA LEU A 121 -9.67 5.07 -6.33
C LEU A 121 -10.98 4.40 -6.76
N LEU A 122 -11.47 4.76 -7.94
CA LEU A 122 -12.71 4.23 -8.51
C LEU A 122 -12.50 3.62 -9.90
N GLN A 123 -11.25 3.29 -10.24
CA GLN A 123 -10.88 2.78 -11.55
C GLN A 123 -11.51 1.42 -11.88
N ASN A 124 -11.60 1.10 -13.17
CA ASN A 124 -12.09 -0.18 -13.69
C ASN A 124 -13.55 -0.48 -13.27
N ASN A 125 -14.41 0.52 -13.29
CA ASN A 125 -15.84 0.36 -13.03
C ASN A 125 -16.66 0.79 -14.28
N TYR A 126 -17.98 0.81 -14.15
CA TYR A 126 -18.91 1.27 -15.17
C TYR A 126 -19.57 2.61 -14.79
N ILE A 127 -18.89 3.45 -14.01
CA ILE A 127 -19.43 4.73 -13.53
C ILE A 127 -19.56 5.70 -14.70
N THR A 128 -20.71 6.37 -14.78
CA THR A 128 -21.11 7.28 -15.86
C THR A 128 -21.28 8.71 -15.34
N GLY A 129 -21.63 9.63 -16.24
CA GLY A 129 -21.91 11.02 -15.90
C GLY A 129 -20.66 11.88 -15.83
N HIS A 130 -20.81 13.08 -15.26
CA HIS A 130 -19.73 14.06 -15.20
C HIS A 130 -18.87 13.86 -13.97
N ILE A 131 -17.59 14.22 -14.05
CA ILE A 131 -16.74 14.35 -12.86
C ILE A 131 -17.26 15.56 -12.06
N PRO A 132 -17.66 15.40 -10.79
CA PRO A 132 -18.21 16.50 -10.01
C PRO A 132 -17.17 17.61 -9.78
N PRO A 133 -17.50 18.89 -10.06
CA PRO A 133 -16.58 20.00 -9.80
C PRO A 133 -16.25 20.18 -8.32
N GLU A 134 -17.09 19.65 -7.42
CA GLU A 134 -16.89 19.66 -5.97
C GLU A 134 -15.64 18.90 -5.52
N ILE A 135 -15.08 18.00 -6.33
CA ILE A 135 -13.78 17.35 -6.05
C ILE A 135 -12.68 18.41 -5.86
N GLY A 136 -12.80 19.56 -6.53
CA GLY A 136 -11.90 20.69 -6.35
C GLY A 136 -11.91 21.33 -4.95
N LYS A 137 -12.90 21.00 -4.09
CA LYS A 137 -12.92 21.43 -2.67
C LYS A 137 -11.99 20.59 -1.80
N LEU A 138 -11.53 19.44 -2.29
CA LEU A 138 -10.72 18.49 -1.55
C LEU A 138 -9.25 18.93 -1.55
N MET A 139 -8.93 19.87 -0.66
CA MET A 139 -7.60 20.50 -0.57
C MET A 139 -6.49 19.53 -0.16
N LYS A 140 -6.83 18.41 0.51
CA LYS A 140 -5.89 17.36 0.93
C LYS A 140 -5.74 16.22 -0.08
N LEU A 141 -6.50 16.25 -1.17
CA LEU A 141 -6.48 15.19 -2.19
C LEU A 141 -5.11 15.13 -2.87
N LYS A 142 -4.48 13.95 -2.83
CA LYS A 142 -3.19 13.64 -3.43
C LYS A 142 -3.33 12.73 -4.64
N THR A 143 -4.29 11.80 -4.60
CA THR A 143 -4.49 10.79 -5.63
C THR A 143 -5.95 10.74 -6.05
N LEU A 144 -6.19 10.92 -7.35
CA LEU A 144 -7.49 10.72 -7.97
C LEU A 144 -7.33 9.79 -9.18
N ASP A 145 -7.85 8.56 -9.07
CA ASP A 145 -7.91 7.62 -10.19
C ASP A 145 -9.37 7.26 -10.51
N LEU A 146 -9.81 7.72 -11.68
CA LEU A 146 -11.13 7.46 -12.26
C LEU A 146 -10.99 6.72 -13.61
N SER A 147 -9.85 6.10 -13.88
CA SER A 147 -9.56 5.46 -15.16
C SER A 147 -10.45 4.27 -15.47
N THR A 148 -10.58 3.93 -16.76
CA THR A 148 -11.35 2.77 -17.22
C THR A 148 -12.78 2.78 -16.66
N ASN A 149 -13.49 3.86 -16.95
CA ASN A 149 -14.89 4.07 -16.59
C ASN A 149 -15.66 4.60 -17.81
N LYS A 150 -16.86 5.13 -17.60
CA LYS A 150 -17.71 5.74 -18.63
C LYS A 150 -18.01 7.21 -18.32
N PHE A 151 -17.08 7.91 -17.67
CA PHE A 151 -17.25 9.35 -17.38
C PHE A 151 -17.31 10.14 -18.69
N THR A 152 -18.19 11.14 -18.72
CA THR A 152 -18.51 11.99 -19.87
C THR A 152 -18.38 13.47 -19.51
N GLY A 153 -18.33 14.34 -20.52
CA GLY A 153 -18.26 15.78 -20.33
C GLY A 153 -16.85 16.27 -20.03
N GLN A 154 -16.73 17.52 -19.56
CA GLN A 154 -15.44 18.20 -19.43
C GLN A 154 -14.71 17.85 -18.15
N ILE A 155 -13.36 17.92 -18.20
CA ILE A 155 -12.51 17.89 -17.01
C ILE A 155 -12.77 19.19 -16.21
N PRO A 156 -13.23 19.12 -14.95
CA PRO A 156 -13.56 20.32 -14.18
C PRO A 156 -12.33 21.20 -13.95
N LEU A 157 -12.43 22.49 -14.31
CA LEU A 157 -11.39 23.48 -14.04
C LEU A 157 -11.07 23.61 -12.54
N THR A 158 -12.07 23.33 -11.69
CA THR A 158 -11.95 23.35 -10.23
C THR A 158 -10.99 22.30 -9.68
N LEU A 159 -10.63 21.24 -10.43
CA LEU A 159 -9.59 20.29 -10.00
C LEU A 159 -8.24 20.97 -9.75
N SER A 160 -7.98 22.10 -10.41
CA SER A 160 -6.78 22.91 -10.15
C SER A 160 -6.72 23.54 -8.76
N HIS A 161 -7.85 23.58 -8.02
CA HIS A 161 -7.90 24.08 -6.65
C HIS A 161 -7.39 23.05 -5.62
N SER A 162 -7.36 21.76 -5.96
CA SER A 162 -6.78 20.70 -5.12
C SER A 162 -5.25 20.75 -5.18
N THR A 163 -4.64 21.77 -4.57
CA THR A 163 -3.21 22.11 -4.73
C THR A 163 -2.22 21.02 -4.29
N ASN A 164 -2.67 20.03 -3.52
CA ASN A 164 -1.87 18.88 -3.10
C ASN A 164 -1.96 17.68 -4.05
N LEU A 165 -2.71 17.78 -5.16
CA LEU A 165 -2.89 16.69 -6.10
C LEU A 165 -1.57 16.36 -6.79
N GLN A 166 -1.12 15.11 -6.62
CA GLN A 166 0.14 14.59 -7.14
C GLN A 166 -0.07 13.61 -8.30
N TYR A 167 -1.22 12.93 -8.28
CA TYR A 167 -1.54 11.86 -9.19
C TYR A 167 -2.98 12.00 -9.67
N LEU A 168 -3.14 12.18 -10.98
CA LEU A 168 -4.45 12.25 -11.61
C LEU A 168 -4.49 11.35 -12.83
N ARG A 169 -5.38 10.36 -12.80
CA ARG A 169 -5.59 9.43 -13.89
C ARG A 169 -7.07 9.34 -14.24
N VAL A 170 -7.39 9.64 -15.50
CA VAL A 170 -8.77 9.56 -16.02
C VAL A 170 -8.81 8.95 -17.44
N ASN A 171 -7.78 8.20 -17.81
CA ASN A 171 -7.69 7.55 -19.12
C ASN A 171 -8.79 6.48 -19.32
N ASN A 172 -9.05 6.08 -20.57
CA ASN A 172 -10.12 5.13 -20.93
C ASN A 172 -11.48 5.58 -20.38
N ASN A 173 -11.91 6.78 -20.75
CA ASN A 173 -13.24 7.33 -20.45
C ASN A 173 -13.83 7.96 -21.73
N SER A 174 -14.97 8.64 -21.61
CA SER A 174 -15.62 9.38 -22.70
C SER A 174 -15.60 10.90 -22.45
N LEU A 175 -14.55 11.41 -21.81
CA LEU A 175 -14.40 12.84 -21.49
C LEU A 175 -14.20 13.66 -22.76
N THR A 176 -14.76 14.86 -22.78
CA THR A 176 -14.77 15.78 -23.93
C THR A 176 -14.24 17.17 -23.56
N GLY A 177 -13.99 18.02 -24.56
CA GLY A 177 -13.51 19.39 -24.34
C GLY A 177 -12.00 19.49 -24.12
N THR A 178 -11.53 20.67 -23.72
CA THR A 178 -10.10 20.98 -23.63
C THR A 178 -9.48 20.53 -22.31
N ILE A 179 -8.18 20.21 -22.34
CA ILE A 179 -7.40 19.98 -21.11
C ILE A 179 -7.16 21.34 -20.43
N PRO A 180 -7.62 21.57 -19.19
CA PRO A 180 -7.44 22.84 -18.51
C PRO A 180 -5.96 23.20 -18.33
N SER A 181 -5.54 24.39 -18.80
CA SER A 181 -4.17 24.87 -18.63
C SER A 181 -3.81 25.09 -17.16
N SER A 182 -4.78 25.40 -16.31
CA SER A 182 -4.61 25.52 -14.86
C SER A 182 -4.15 24.20 -14.21
N LEU A 183 -4.59 23.05 -14.73
CA LEU A 183 -4.22 21.72 -14.25
C LEU A 183 -2.80 21.34 -14.67
N ALA A 184 -2.40 21.72 -15.90
CA ALA A 184 -1.05 21.50 -16.42
C ALA A 184 0.03 22.32 -15.68
N ASN A 185 -0.36 23.44 -15.06
CA ASN A 185 0.53 24.32 -14.31
C ASN A 185 0.68 23.96 -12.82
N MET A 186 0.07 22.88 -12.34
CA MET A 186 0.17 22.46 -10.94
C MET A 186 1.54 21.87 -10.64
N THR A 187 2.29 22.48 -9.72
CA THR A 187 3.69 22.12 -9.42
C THR A 187 3.85 20.82 -8.65
N GLN A 188 2.84 20.43 -7.87
CA GLN A 188 2.85 19.17 -7.10
C GLN A 188 2.48 17.96 -7.96
N LEU A 189 1.92 18.19 -9.14
CA LEU A 189 1.30 17.15 -9.94
C LEU A 189 2.38 16.43 -10.76
N THR A 190 2.64 15.17 -10.41
CA THR A 190 3.75 14.38 -10.95
C THR A 190 3.34 13.45 -12.08
N PHE A 191 2.10 12.96 -12.03
CA PHE A 191 1.55 11.98 -12.97
C PHE A 191 0.18 12.43 -13.47
N LEU A 192 0.06 12.51 -14.80
CA LEU A 192 -1.16 12.83 -15.54
C LEU A 192 -1.35 11.83 -16.67
N ASP A 193 -2.52 11.19 -16.69
CA ASP A 193 -2.93 10.40 -17.83
C ASP A 193 -4.38 10.70 -18.22
N PHE A 194 -4.50 11.30 -19.40
CA PHE A 194 -5.74 11.66 -20.09
C PHE A 194 -5.96 10.82 -21.35
N SER A 195 -5.15 9.78 -21.57
CA SER A 195 -5.19 8.99 -22.80
C SER A 195 -6.55 8.30 -23.03
N TYR A 196 -6.85 7.97 -24.28
CA TYR A 196 -8.07 7.24 -24.67
C TYR A 196 -9.35 7.87 -24.12
N ASN A 197 -9.55 9.15 -24.46
CA ASN A 197 -10.76 9.93 -24.24
C ASN A 197 -11.18 10.61 -25.55
N ASN A 198 -12.16 11.51 -25.51
CA ASN A 198 -12.57 12.34 -26.64
C ASN A 198 -12.23 13.82 -26.40
N LEU A 199 -11.07 14.09 -25.80
CA LEU A 199 -10.59 15.44 -25.52
C LEU A 199 -10.15 16.14 -26.81
N SER A 200 -10.27 17.46 -26.81
CA SER A 200 -10.03 18.30 -27.99
C SER A 200 -9.16 19.51 -27.70
N GLY A 201 -8.64 20.13 -28.77
CA GLY A 201 -7.88 21.37 -28.68
C GLY A 201 -6.39 21.17 -28.42
N PRO A 202 -5.65 22.27 -28.13
CA PRO A 202 -4.21 22.22 -27.97
C PRO A 202 -3.79 21.54 -26.67
N VAL A 203 -2.69 20.80 -26.72
CA VAL A 203 -2.08 20.19 -25.54
C VAL A 203 -1.37 21.26 -24.71
N PRO A 204 -1.77 21.53 -23.45
CA PRO A 204 -1.07 22.48 -22.61
C PRO A 204 0.33 21.98 -22.24
N ARG A 205 1.28 22.90 -22.05
CA ARG A 205 2.61 22.56 -21.52
C ARG A 205 2.46 22.15 -20.05
N SER A 206 2.62 20.86 -19.79
CA SER A 206 2.51 20.30 -18.44
C SER A 206 3.85 20.31 -17.72
N LEU A 207 3.84 20.62 -16.41
CA LEU A 207 4.98 20.50 -15.51
C LEU A 207 5.14 19.10 -14.91
N ALA A 208 4.19 18.20 -15.16
CA ALA A 208 4.23 16.84 -14.64
C ALA A 208 5.37 16.03 -15.28
N LYS A 209 6.01 15.17 -14.48
CA LYS A 209 7.07 14.26 -14.96
C LYS A 209 6.54 13.28 -16.00
N THR A 210 5.30 12.86 -15.83
CA THR A 210 4.60 11.96 -16.75
C THR A 210 3.28 12.60 -17.15
N PHE A 211 3.10 12.80 -18.45
CA PHE A 211 1.90 13.41 -19.03
C PHE A 211 1.55 12.68 -20.33
N ASN A 212 0.43 11.95 -20.31
CA ASN A 212 -0.04 11.16 -21.44
C ASN A 212 -1.40 11.65 -21.93
N VAL A 213 -1.52 11.85 -23.24
CA VAL A 213 -2.74 12.30 -23.93
C VAL A 213 -3.05 11.47 -25.17
N MET A 214 -2.33 10.35 -25.37
CA MET A 214 -2.47 9.51 -26.57
C MET A 214 -3.89 8.95 -26.73
N GLY A 215 -4.31 8.64 -27.95
CA GLY A 215 -5.64 8.05 -28.17
C GLY A 215 -6.83 9.02 -28.01
N ASN A 216 -6.58 10.33 -27.95
CA ASN A 216 -7.62 11.35 -28.09
C ASN A 216 -7.66 11.85 -29.54
N PRO A 217 -8.72 11.55 -30.33
CA PRO A 217 -8.73 11.82 -31.77
C PRO A 217 -8.83 13.31 -32.13
N GLN A 218 -9.23 14.17 -31.19
CA GLN A 218 -9.45 15.61 -31.45
C GLN A 218 -8.36 16.51 -30.85
N ILE A 219 -7.26 15.94 -30.33
CA ILE A 219 -6.12 16.68 -29.80
C ILE A 219 -5.17 17.09 -30.92
N CYS A 220 -4.74 18.36 -30.90
CA CYS A 220 -3.76 18.91 -31.83
C CYS A 220 -2.37 19.03 -31.17
N PRO A 221 -1.35 18.24 -31.58
CA PRO A 221 -0.05 18.20 -30.91
C PRO A 221 0.79 19.47 -31.07
N THR A 222 0.65 20.18 -32.19
CA THR A 222 1.55 21.29 -32.59
C THR A 222 0.89 22.67 -32.52
N GLY A 223 -0.45 22.74 -32.39
CA GLY A 223 -1.20 24.01 -32.33
C GLY A 223 -1.12 24.86 -33.62
N THR A 224 -0.50 24.37 -34.70
CA THR A 224 -0.24 25.09 -35.94
C THR A 224 -1.12 24.66 -37.12
N GLU A 225 -2.03 23.71 -36.91
CA GLU A 225 -2.93 23.18 -37.94
C GLU A 225 -4.18 24.06 -38.08
N LYS A 226 -4.62 24.31 -39.33
CA LYS A 226 -5.69 25.27 -39.68
C LYS A 226 -7.06 24.97 -39.05
N ASP A 227 -7.28 23.74 -38.56
CA ASP A 227 -8.53 23.30 -37.92
C ASP A 227 -8.43 23.20 -36.38
N CYS A 228 -7.32 23.66 -35.77
CA CYS A 228 -7.11 23.66 -34.32
C CYS A 228 -7.49 24.98 -33.63
N ASN A 229 -8.19 25.88 -34.34
CA ASN A 229 -8.81 27.04 -33.72
C ASN A 229 -9.99 26.55 -32.89
N GLY A 230 -9.77 26.40 -31.59
CA GLY A 230 -10.84 26.24 -30.62
C GLY A 230 -11.94 27.24 -30.92
N THR A 231 -13.18 26.77 -30.95
CA THR A 231 -14.35 27.63 -30.88
C THR A 231 -14.13 28.58 -29.71
N ARG A 232 -13.85 29.83 -30.07
CA ARG A 232 -13.79 30.98 -29.17
C ARG A 232 -15.05 30.90 -28.29
N PRO A 233 -14.98 31.11 -26.97
CA PRO A 233 -16.19 31.26 -26.18
C PRO A 233 -16.94 32.45 -26.78
N GLU A 234 -18.08 32.21 -27.43
CA GLU A 234 -19.02 33.28 -27.68
C GLU A 234 -19.48 33.80 -26.32
N PRO A 235 -19.46 35.11 -26.09
CA PRO A 235 -20.15 35.68 -24.95
C PRO A 235 -21.63 35.36 -25.12
N MET A 236 -22.23 34.72 -24.13
CA MET A 236 -23.67 34.55 -24.05
C MET A 236 -24.31 35.94 -24.09
N SER A 237 -24.87 36.27 -25.25
CA SER A 237 -25.64 37.47 -25.51
C SER A 237 -26.98 37.32 -24.80
N ILE A 238 -27.12 38.01 -23.67
CA ILE A 238 -28.43 38.24 -23.07
C ILE A 238 -29.15 39.24 -23.98
N THR A 239 -30.14 38.75 -24.70
CA THR A 239 -31.09 39.54 -25.47
C THR A 239 -31.87 40.48 -24.55
N LEU A 240 -31.60 41.77 -24.68
CA LEU A 240 -32.46 42.85 -24.24
C LEU A 240 -33.37 43.26 -25.41
N ASN A 241 -34.68 43.21 -25.18
CA ASN A 241 -35.77 44.09 -25.65
C ASN A 241 -37.09 43.37 -25.32
N SER A 242 -38.12 43.94 -24.70
CA SER A 242 -38.58 45.33 -24.69
C SER A 242 -39.52 45.60 -23.49
N SER A 243 -39.50 46.86 -23.07
CA SER A 243 -40.21 47.63 -22.01
C SER A 243 -41.74 47.78 -22.22
N PRO A 244 -42.53 48.64 -21.48
CA PRO A 244 -42.22 49.57 -20.37
C PRO A 244 -43.24 49.60 -19.19
N ASN A 245 -42.88 50.35 -18.12
CA ASN A 245 -43.67 51.40 -17.42
C ASN A 245 -43.09 51.63 -16.00
N GLU A 246 -42.44 52.79 -15.75
CA GLU A 246 -42.96 53.96 -14.98
C GLU A 246 -43.35 53.61 -13.53
N ALA A 247 -42.88 54.27 -12.46
CA ALA A 247 -42.52 55.67 -12.29
C ALA A 247 -41.53 55.91 -11.12
N SER A 248 -41.17 57.18 -11.01
CA SER A 248 -40.18 57.96 -10.24
C SER A 248 -40.11 57.90 -8.71
N ASP A 249 -38.99 58.48 -8.23
CA ASP A 249 -38.75 59.32 -7.02
C ASP A 249 -37.89 58.65 -5.94
N GLY A 250 -36.88 59.21 -5.28
CA GLY A 250 -36.20 60.51 -5.21
C GLY A 250 -35.22 60.44 -4.02
N GLY A 251 -34.19 61.31 -3.93
CA GLY A 251 -33.57 61.66 -2.63
C GLY A 251 -32.15 61.15 -2.27
N THR A 252 -31.19 62.04 -2.51
CA THR A 252 -29.92 62.38 -1.82
C THR A 252 -29.44 61.73 -0.48
N LYS A 253 -28.13 61.36 -0.51
CA LYS A 253 -26.99 61.67 0.39
C LYS A 253 -26.94 61.32 1.91
N ASN A 254 -25.80 60.69 2.23
CA ASN A 254 -24.87 60.86 3.38
C ASN A 254 -25.00 60.01 4.67
N ARG A 255 -24.14 58.99 4.71
CA ARG A 255 -22.97 58.83 5.62
C ARG A 255 -23.09 59.35 7.06
N LYS A 256 -23.46 58.46 8.00
CA LYS A 256 -23.03 58.50 9.42
C LYS A 256 -23.07 57.13 10.12
N ILE A 257 -22.42 56.07 9.62
CA ILE A 257 -22.12 54.87 10.44
C ILE A 257 -20.79 54.26 9.98
N ALA A 258 -19.66 54.84 10.36
CA ALA A 258 -18.34 54.28 10.03
C ALA A 258 -17.29 54.41 11.15
N ILE A 259 -17.69 54.76 12.38
CA ILE A 259 -16.74 54.97 13.49
C ILE A 259 -16.98 54.00 14.67
N ALA A 260 -18.16 53.36 14.76
CA ALA A 260 -18.44 52.40 15.84
C ALA A 260 -17.96 50.96 15.56
N ILE A 261 -17.64 50.60 14.31
CA ILE A 261 -17.21 49.24 13.92
C ILE A 261 -15.67 49.08 13.97
N GLY A 262 -14.92 50.18 13.82
CA GLY A 262 -13.45 50.14 13.79
C GLY A 262 -12.80 49.90 15.15
N LEU A 263 -13.42 50.35 16.25
CA LEU A 263 -12.87 50.21 17.60
C LEU A 263 -13.13 48.84 18.23
N SER A 264 -14.23 48.18 17.88
CA SER A 264 -14.53 46.82 18.35
C SER A 264 -13.68 45.77 17.65
N LEU A 265 -13.43 45.93 16.35
CA LEU A 265 -12.63 44.98 15.57
C LEU A 265 -11.15 45.00 15.98
N ALA A 266 -10.61 46.17 16.31
CA ALA A 266 -9.23 46.31 16.78
C ALA A 266 -9.00 45.63 18.15
N CYS A 267 -9.95 45.71 19.07
CA CYS A 267 -9.86 44.99 20.36
C CYS A 267 -9.93 43.47 20.18
N VAL A 268 -10.80 42.98 19.29
CA VAL A 268 -10.92 41.54 19.00
C VAL A 268 -9.64 41.00 18.36
N CYS A 269 -9.05 41.73 17.40
CA CYS A 269 -7.78 41.32 16.78
C CYS A 269 -6.62 41.30 17.79
N LEU A 270 -6.54 42.26 18.72
CA LEU A 270 -5.52 42.27 19.76
C LEU A 270 -5.68 41.11 20.75
N LEU A 271 -6.92 40.74 21.10
CA LEU A 271 -7.20 39.59 21.96
C LEU A 271 -6.87 38.26 21.26
N ILE A 272 -7.14 38.14 19.96
CA ILE A 272 -6.77 36.95 19.16
C ILE A 272 -5.25 36.82 19.06
N MET A 273 -4.53 37.92 18.85
CA MET A 273 -3.07 37.89 18.83
C MET A 273 -2.47 37.57 20.20
N ALA A 274 -3.04 38.11 21.29
CA ALA A 274 -2.60 37.78 22.65
C ALA A 274 -2.90 36.31 23.00
N PHE A 275 -4.06 35.78 22.61
CA PHE A 275 -4.41 34.37 22.79
C PHE A 275 -3.55 33.45 21.93
N GLY A 276 -3.27 33.84 20.68
CA GLY A 276 -2.34 33.15 19.80
C GLY A 276 -0.92 33.15 20.36
N PHE A 277 -0.47 34.25 20.95
CA PHE A 277 0.82 34.34 21.64
C PHE A 277 0.85 33.50 22.92
N LEU A 278 -0.23 33.44 23.69
CA LEU A 278 -0.35 32.57 24.88
C LEU A 278 -0.42 31.09 24.51
N LEU A 279 -1.13 30.74 23.43
CA LEU A 279 -1.16 29.37 22.90
C LEU A 279 0.21 28.99 22.34
N TRP A 280 0.88 29.89 21.62
CA TRP A 280 2.24 29.68 21.13
C TRP A 280 3.24 29.60 22.28
N TRP A 281 3.13 30.42 23.32
CA TRP A 281 3.92 30.33 24.54
C TRP A 281 3.66 29.01 25.25
N LYS A 282 2.39 28.58 25.41
CA LYS A 282 2.03 27.30 26.02
C LYS A 282 2.49 26.10 25.17
N ARG A 283 2.45 26.21 23.83
CA ARG A 283 2.99 25.20 22.91
C ARG A 283 4.51 25.13 22.97
N ARG A 284 5.18 26.29 23.05
CA ARG A 284 6.64 26.39 23.15
C ARG A 284 7.14 25.96 24.52
N HIS A 285 6.37 26.21 25.59
CA HIS A 285 6.64 25.73 26.94
C HIS A 285 6.31 24.23 27.07
N ASN A 286 5.26 23.71 26.44
CA ASN A 286 5.02 22.26 26.35
C ASN A 286 6.03 21.54 25.45
N GLN A 287 6.59 22.20 24.44
CA GLN A 287 7.69 21.66 23.63
C GLN A 287 9.04 21.71 24.37
N GLN A 288 9.26 22.69 25.26
CA GLN A 288 10.44 22.74 26.14
C GLN A 288 10.32 21.83 27.38
N VAL A 289 9.13 21.31 27.68
CA VAL A 289 8.91 20.27 28.72
C VAL A 289 8.96 18.85 28.14
N PHE A 290 9.15 18.69 26.81
CA PHE A 290 9.27 17.38 26.15
C PHE A 290 10.71 17.00 25.76
N PHE A 291 11.71 17.75 26.25
CA PHE A 291 13.13 17.46 26.05
C PHE A 291 13.89 17.65 27.38
N ASP A 292 13.50 16.91 28.41
CA ASP A 292 14.45 16.47 29.42
C ASP A 292 13.91 15.26 30.19
N MET A 293 14.69 14.19 30.18
CA MET A 293 14.78 13.07 31.14
C MET A 293 13.54 12.78 32.01
N ASN A 294 12.79 11.72 31.72
CA ASN A 294 12.93 10.47 32.48
C ASN A 294 12.11 9.33 31.87
N ASP A 295 12.67 8.15 32.07
CA ASP A 295 12.18 6.82 31.72
C ASP A 295 10.78 6.49 32.28
N GLN A 296 10.12 5.52 31.63
CA GLN A 296 8.95 4.73 32.06
C GLN A 296 7.51 5.16 31.65
N ASN A 297 7.00 4.35 30.70
CA ASN A 297 5.66 3.74 30.64
C ASN A 297 4.45 4.54 30.15
N LYS A 298 4.09 4.31 28.87
CA LYS A 298 2.79 3.80 28.32
C LYS A 298 2.64 4.23 26.85
N GLU A 299 2.32 3.41 25.86
CA GLU A 299 1.74 2.05 25.78
C GLU A 299 2.52 1.15 24.81
N GLU A 300 2.91 -0.03 25.27
CA GLU A 300 3.52 -1.09 24.45
C GLU A 300 2.43 -1.95 23.79
N VAL A 301 2.49 -2.10 22.46
CA VAL A 301 1.84 -3.21 21.76
C VAL A 301 2.56 -4.50 22.16
N CYS A 302 1.92 -5.32 23.00
CA CYS A 302 2.47 -6.59 23.46
C CYS A 302 2.27 -7.67 22.38
N LEU A 303 3.14 -7.68 21.35
CA LEU A 303 3.19 -8.72 20.31
C LEU A 303 3.87 -10.01 20.85
N GLY A 304 3.16 -10.77 21.68
CA GLY A 304 3.57 -12.11 22.14
C GLY A 304 4.92 -12.20 22.88
N ASN A 305 5.55 -13.39 22.85
CA ASN A 305 6.85 -13.71 23.49
C ASN A 305 8.08 -13.07 22.77
N LEU A 306 7.88 -12.07 21.91
CA LEU A 306 8.98 -11.43 21.18
C LEU A 306 9.77 -10.48 22.09
N ARG A 307 11.08 -10.68 22.16
CA ARG A 307 11.95 -9.83 22.97
C ARG A 307 12.19 -8.49 22.28
N ARG A 308 11.90 -7.39 22.99
CA ARG A 308 12.34 -6.05 22.55
C ARG A 308 13.79 -5.84 22.98
N PHE A 309 14.67 -5.68 22.00
CA PHE A 309 16.09 -5.45 22.21
C PHE A 309 16.40 -3.94 22.21
N SER A 310 17.38 -3.52 23.01
CA SER A 310 17.91 -2.17 22.89
C SER A 310 18.90 -2.08 21.72
N PHE A 311 18.98 -0.92 21.07
CA PHE A 311 19.94 -0.73 19.97
C PHE A 311 21.39 -0.95 20.44
N LYS A 312 21.73 -0.46 21.64
CA LYS A 312 23.08 -0.60 22.21
C LYS A 312 23.47 -2.06 22.44
N GLU A 313 22.53 -2.88 22.89
CA GLU A 313 22.71 -4.32 23.06
C GLU A 313 23.03 -5.01 21.74
N LEU A 314 22.25 -4.77 20.68
CA LEU A 314 22.49 -5.34 19.36
C LEU A 314 23.75 -4.77 18.70
N GLN A 315 24.06 -3.50 18.95
CA GLN A 315 25.28 -2.86 18.50
C GLN A 315 26.51 -3.53 19.12
N SER A 316 26.51 -3.79 20.45
CA SER A 316 27.59 -4.54 21.10
C SER A 316 27.66 -5.99 20.62
N ALA A 317 26.52 -6.67 20.51
CA ALA A 317 26.43 -8.06 20.08
C ALA A 317 27.00 -8.30 18.67
N THR A 318 26.84 -7.32 17.77
CA THR A 318 27.30 -7.38 16.37
C THR A 318 28.68 -6.76 16.16
N GLY A 319 29.38 -6.33 17.21
CA GLY A 319 30.68 -5.66 17.09
C GLY A 319 30.56 -4.32 16.34
N ASN A 320 29.61 -3.49 16.74
CA ASN A 320 29.25 -2.21 16.11
C ASN A 320 28.83 -2.36 14.63
N PHE A 321 28.10 -3.43 14.30
CA PHE A 321 27.72 -3.75 12.91
C PHE A 321 28.93 -3.81 11.95
N SER A 322 30.03 -4.38 12.44
CA SER A 322 31.27 -4.53 11.66
C SER A 322 31.03 -5.33 10.38
N SER A 323 31.73 -4.96 9.29
CA SER A 323 31.75 -5.73 8.05
C SER A 323 32.27 -7.16 8.24
N LYS A 324 33.08 -7.43 9.28
CA LYS A 324 33.54 -8.78 9.64
C LYS A 324 32.40 -9.71 10.05
N ASN A 325 31.33 -9.15 10.60
CA ASN A 325 30.15 -9.90 11.05
C ASN A 325 29.03 -9.88 10.00
N LEU A 326 29.26 -9.33 8.81
CA LEU A 326 28.25 -9.28 7.76
C LEU A 326 28.02 -10.69 7.18
N VAL A 327 26.80 -11.20 7.33
CA VAL A 327 26.37 -12.51 6.82
C VAL A 327 25.78 -12.36 5.41
N GLY A 328 25.01 -11.29 5.19
CA GLY A 328 24.34 -11.07 3.91
C GLY A 328 23.98 -9.60 3.69
N LYS A 329 23.92 -9.20 2.42
CA LYS A 329 23.50 -7.87 1.99
C LYS A 329 22.41 -8.02 0.93
N GLY A 330 21.25 -7.44 1.19
CA GLY A 330 20.09 -7.45 0.30
C GLY A 330 19.51 -6.06 0.06
N GLY A 331 18.48 -5.99 -0.80
CA GLY A 331 17.74 -4.74 -1.05
C GLY A 331 17.03 -4.21 0.19
N PHE A 332 16.69 -5.10 1.13
CA PHE A 332 15.94 -4.78 2.32
C PHE A 332 16.81 -4.47 3.54
N GLY A 333 18.13 -4.63 3.45
CA GLY A 333 19.00 -4.42 4.60
C GLY A 333 20.30 -5.19 4.57
N ASN A 334 21.02 -5.11 5.68
CA ASN A 334 22.21 -5.91 5.94
C ASN A 334 21.91 -6.87 7.09
N VAL A 335 22.36 -8.11 6.98
CA VAL A 335 22.25 -9.12 8.05
C VAL A 335 23.61 -9.33 8.67
N TYR A 336 23.68 -9.20 9.99
CA TYR A 336 24.91 -9.35 10.78
C TYR A 336 24.80 -10.54 11.73
N LYS A 337 25.90 -11.26 11.90
CA LYS A 337 26.05 -12.24 12.98
C LYS A 337 26.28 -11.48 14.29
N GLY A 338 25.51 -11.82 15.31
CA GLY A 338 25.66 -11.28 16.65
C GLY A 338 25.80 -12.39 17.69
N CYS A 339 26.44 -12.06 18.82
CA CYS A 339 26.46 -12.89 20.01
C CYS A 339 25.84 -12.08 21.16
N LEU A 340 24.69 -12.53 21.67
CA LEU A 340 24.04 -11.91 22.82
C LEU A 340 24.85 -12.18 24.10
N HIS A 341 24.55 -11.45 25.17
CA HIS A 341 25.27 -11.55 26.45
C HIS A 341 25.16 -12.93 27.12
N ASP A 342 24.08 -13.67 26.83
CA ASP A 342 23.87 -15.05 27.29
C ASP A 342 24.61 -16.09 26.44
N GLY A 343 25.37 -15.67 25.42
CA GLY A 343 26.08 -16.54 24.49
C GLY A 343 25.25 -16.99 23.29
N THR A 344 23.97 -16.58 23.20
CA THR A 344 23.10 -16.95 22.08
C THR A 344 23.59 -16.29 20.79
N ILE A 345 23.83 -17.11 19.76
CA ILE A 345 24.21 -16.61 18.44
C ILE A 345 22.95 -16.26 17.64
N VAL A 346 22.90 -15.03 17.15
CA VAL A 346 21.74 -14.47 16.44
C VAL A 346 22.13 -13.88 15.08
N ALA A 347 21.18 -13.81 14.17
CA ALA A 347 21.25 -13.03 12.95
C ALA A 347 20.43 -11.75 13.12
N VAL A 348 21.08 -10.59 13.01
CA VAL A 348 20.48 -9.27 13.17
C VAL A 348 20.32 -8.63 11.79
N LYS A 349 19.09 -8.56 11.29
CA LYS A 349 18.72 -7.89 10.04
C LYS A 349 18.46 -6.41 10.33
N ARG A 350 19.35 -5.53 9.88
CA ARG A 350 19.23 -4.08 9.95
C ARG A 350 18.65 -3.56 8.64
N LEU A 351 17.43 -3.05 8.68
CA LEU A 351 16.71 -2.60 7.49
C LEU A 351 17.25 -1.25 6.99
N LYS A 352 17.17 -1.04 5.66
CA LYS A 352 17.53 0.23 5.00
C LYS A 352 16.27 0.99 4.57
N ASP A 353 16.42 2.26 4.21
CA ASP A 353 15.40 3.06 3.53
C ASP A 353 14.06 3.22 4.28
N ILE A 354 14.11 3.47 5.59
CA ILE A 354 12.94 3.86 6.40
C ILE A 354 12.24 5.10 5.78
N ASN A 355 13.00 6.00 5.17
CA ASN A 355 12.50 7.25 4.58
C ASN A 355 11.66 7.04 3.30
N ASN A 356 11.79 5.91 2.59
CA ASN A 356 11.04 5.63 1.36
C ASN A 356 9.80 4.76 1.62
N GLY A 357 9.42 4.51 2.88
CA GLY A 357 8.23 3.75 3.29
C GLY A 357 8.32 2.23 3.10
N GLY A 358 9.10 1.73 2.13
CA GLY A 358 9.26 0.31 1.86
C GLY A 358 9.83 -0.49 3.04
N GLY A 359 10.89 0.00 3.69
CA GLY A 359 11.51 -0.68 4.83
C GLY A 359 10.62 -0.76 6.08
N GLU A 360 9.77 0.25 6.30
CA GLU A 360 8.83 0.27 7.44
C GLU A 360 7.71 -0.76 7.24
N ILE A 361 7.15 -0.85 6.03
CA ILE A 361 6.12 -1.84 5.69
C ILE A 361 6.67 -3.24 5.92
N GLN A 362 7.89 -3.54 5.47
CA GLN A 362 8.49 -4.85 5.66
C GLN A 362 8.76 -5.18 7.12
N PHE A 363 9.21 -4.20 7.89
CA PHE A 363 9.39 -4.37 9.32
C PHE A 363 8.08 -4.77 9.98
N GLN A 364 7.01 -4.02 9.70
CA GLN A 364 5.70 -4.27 10.29
C GLN A 364 5.16 -5.64 9.84
N THR A 365 5.24 -5.97 8.55
CA THR A 365 4.84 -7.28 8.04
C THR A 365 5.63 -8.41 8.71
N GLU A 366 6.96 -8.35 8.82
CA GLU A 366 7.73 -9.41 9.46
C GLU A 366 7.35 -9.58 10.94
N VAL A 367 7.08 -8.49 11.67
CA VAL A 367 6.64 -8.54 13.08
C VAL A 367 5.22 -9.11 13.22
N GLU A 368 4.29 -8.70 12.36
CA GLU A 368 2.90 -9.15 12.37
C GLU A 368 2.77 -10.62 11.94
N MET A 369 3.33 -10.99 10.79
CA MET A 369 3.16 -12.31 10.18
C MET A 369 3.79 -13.42 11.02
N ILE A 370 4.94 -13.16 11.64
CA ILE A 370 5.64 -14.16 12.45
C ILE A 370 4.99 -14.32 13.85
N SER A 371 4.20 -13.35 14.29
CA SER A 371 3.37 -13.52 15.49
C SER A 371 2.23 -14.52 15.27
N LEU A 372 1.81 -14.72 14.02
CA LEU A 372 0.70 -15.59 13.62
C LEU A 372 1.15 -17.01 13.25
N ALA A 373 2.39 -17.18 12.79
CA ALA A 373 2.88 -18.44 12.21
C ALA A 373 4.08 -19.02 12.98
N VAL A 374 3.92 -20.25 13.51
CA VAL A 374 4.99 -20.98 14.20
C VAL A 374 5.07 -22.41 13.69
N HIS A 375 6.17 -22.74 13.01
CA HIS A 375 6.41 -24.06 12.47
C HIS A 375 7.92 -24.33 12.36
N ARG A 376 8.37 -25.58 12.50
CA ARG A 376 9.80 -25.95 12.50
C ARG A 376 10.53 -25.56 11.21
N ASN A 377 9.82 -25.55 10.08
CA ASN A 377 10.36 -25.20 8.77
C ASN A 377 10.08 -23.73 8.40
N LEU A 378 9.73 -22.87 9.37
CA LEU A 378 9.59 -21.43 9.19
C LEU A 378 10.55 -20.70 10.14
N LEU A 379 11.20 -19.65 9.64
CA LEU A 379 12.14 -18.87 10.41
C LEU A 379 11.40 -18.05 11.47
N ARG A 380 11.55 -18.44 12.72
CA ARG A 380 10.94 -17.74 13.85
C ARG A 380 11.72 -16.46 14.18
N LEU A 381 10.98 -15.36 14.38
CA LEU A 381 11.51 -14.10 14.87
C LEU A 381 11.80 -14.25 16.37
N TYR A 382 13.02 -13.94 16.77
CA TYR A 382 13.45 -13.98 18.17
C TYR A 382 13.11 -12.68 18.90
N GLY A 383 13.16 -11.56 18.17
CA GLY A 383 12.76 -10.26 18.68
C GLY A 383 13.08 -9.13 17.71
N PHE A 384 12.92 -7.91 18.17
CA PHE A 384 13.09 -6.72 17.33
C PHE A 384 13.62 -5.54 18.13
N CYS A 385 14.14 -4.54 17.42
CA CYS A 385 14.53 -3.24 17.98
C CYS A 385 14.01 -2.14 17.07
N THR A 386 13.26 -1.20 17.67
CA THR A 386 12.76 0.01 17.01
C THR A 386 13.34 1.25 17.69
N THR A 387 13.92 2.14 16.90
CA THR A 387 14.30 3.49 17.34
C THR A 387 13.82 4.52 16.31
N TYR A 388 13.98 5.81 16.58
CA TYR A 388 13.58 6.85 15.62
C TYR A 388 14.25 6.73 14.24
N MET A 389 15.45 6.14 14.14
CA MET A 389 16.20 5.98 12.88
C MET A 389 16.48 4.54 12.47
N GLU A 390 16.12 3.56 13.30
CA GLU A 390 16.55 2.18 13.08
C GLU A 390 15.39 1.20 13.26
N ARG A 391 15.38 0.20 12.38
CA ARG A 391 14.51 -0.98 12.44
C ARG A 391 15.40 -2.21 12.32
N LEU A 392 15.43 -3.02 13.38
CA LEU A 392 16.21 -4.25 13.41
C LEU A 392 15.34 -5.43 13.79
N LEU A 393 15.56 -6.54 13.11
CA LEU A 393 14.91 -7.82 13.37
C LEU A 393 15.98 -8.83 13.79
N VAL A 394 15.67 -9.62 14.82
CA VAL A 394 16.60 -10.57 15.42
C VAL A 394 16.06 -11.98 15.20
N TYR A 395 16.87 -12.80 14.56
CA TYR A 395 16.56 -14.18 14.20
C TYR A 395 17.57 -15.16 14.83
N PRO A 396 17.20 -16.43 15.01
CA PRO A 396 18.17 -17.50 15.23
C PRO A 396 19.21 -17.50 14.10
N TYR A 397 20.48 -17.68 14.45
CA TYR A 397 21.53 -17.77 13.43
C TYR A 397 21.52 -19.14 12.77
N MET A 398 21.34 -19.16 11.45
CA MET A 398 21.36 -20.37 10.62
C MET A 398 22.79 -20.65 10.16
N SER A 399 23.43 -21.64 10.77
CA SER A 399 24.88 -21.92 10.62
C SER A 399 25.28 -22.32 9.20
N ASN A 400 24.39 -23.00 8.48
CA ASN A 400 24.61 -23.46 7.10
C ASN A 400 24.20 -22.43 6.03
N GLY A 401 23.75 -21.23 6.45
CA GLY A 401 23.40 -20.13 5.56
C GLY A 401 22.14 -20.39 4.74
N SER A 402 22.05 -19.77 3.55
CA SER A 402 20.92 -19.99 2.62
C SER A 402 21.23 -21.08 1.60
N VAL A 403 20.20 -21.75 1.08
CA VAL A 403 20.34 -22.73 0.01
C VAL A 403 21.09 -22.13 -1.19
N ALA A 404 20.81 -20.89 -1.57
CA ALA A 404 21.51 -20.21 -2.67
C ALA A 404 23.02 -20.05 -2.44
N SER A 405 23.45 -19.77 -1.20
CA SER A 405 24.87 -19.76 -0.85
C SER A 405 25.47 -21.16 -0.83
N ARG A 406 24.69 -22.14 -0.33
CA ARG A 406 25.16 -23.49 -0.11
C ARG A 406 25.29 -24.29 -1.41
N LEU A 407 24.44 -24.05 -2.40
CA LEU A 407 24.55 -24.62 -3.75
C LEU A 407 25.85 -24.21 -4.47
N LYS A 408 26.42 -23.05 -4.13
CA LYS A 408 27.71 -22.59 -4.69
C LYS A 408 28.92 -23.00 -3.85
N ALA A 409 28.71 -23.53 -2.64
CA ALA A 409 29.77 -23.85 -1.69
C ALA A 409 30.24 -25.31 -1.81
N LYS A 410 31.50 -25.56 -1.43
CA LYS A 410 32.08 -26.91 -1.36
C LYS A 410 32.21 -27.37 0.10
N PRO A 411 32.01 -28.67 0.43
CA PRO A 411 31.63 -29.77 -0.47
C PRO A 411 30.22 -29.58 -1.05
N VAL A 412 29.86 -30.28 -2.12
CA VAL A 412 28.54 -30.11 -2.78
C VAL A 412 27.44 -30.70 -1.88
N LEU A 413 26.23 -30.14 -1.91
CA LEU A 413 25.08 -30.77 -1.27
C LEU A 413 24.72 -32.05 -2.01
N ASP A 414 24.73 -33.17 -1.28
CA ASP A 414 24.29 -34.46 -1.80
C ASP A 414 22.79 -34.47 -2.07
N TRP A 415 22.37 -35.40 -2.93
CA TRP A 415 21.00 -35.48 -3.41
C TRP A 415 19.99 -35.66 -2.27
N SER A 416 20.31 -36.50 -1.29
CA SER A 416 19.44 -36.77 -0.14
C SER A 416 19.15 -35.50 0.68
N THR A 417 20.16 -34.64 0.86
CA THR A 417 20.00 -33.35 1.53
C THR A 417 19.18 -32.39 0.69
N ARG A 418 19.36 -32.34 -0.64
CA ARG A 418 18.52 -31.49 -1.52
C ARG A 418 17.04 -31.89 -1.44
N LYS A 419 16.72 -33.19 -1.43
CA LYS A 419 15.35 -33.70 -1.23
C LYS A 419 14.80 -33.30 0.15
N ARG A 420 15.61 -33.40 1.21
CA ARG A 420 15.23 -32.99 2.57
C ARG A 420 14.93 -31.50 2.66
N ILE A 421 15.74 -30.66 1.99
CA ILE A 421 15.53 -29.21 1.91
C ILE A 421 14.21 -28.90 1.19
N ALA A 422 13.96 -29.52 0.03
CA ALA A 422 12.71 -29.38 -0.71
C ALA A 422 11.49 -29.74 0.14
N LEU A 423 11.56 -30.87 0.85
CA LEU A 423 10.49 -31.33 1.71
C LEU A 423 10.26 -30.40 2.91
N GLY A 424 11.33 -29.91 3.55
CA GLY A 424 11.25 -28.93 4.63
C GLY A 424 10.58 -27.63 4.19
N ALA A 425 11.04 -27.05 3.08
CA ALA A 425 10.44 -25.85 2.50
C ALA A 425 8.97 -26.07 2.10
N GLY A 426 8.65 -27.23 1.51
CA GLY A 426 7.29 -27.61 1.13
C GLY A 426 6.35 -27.71 2.33
N ARG A 427 6.80 -28.31 3.43
CA ARG A 427 6.05 -28.38 4.70
C ARG A 427 5.83 -27.01 5.33
N GLY A 428 6.82 -26.12 5.24
CA GLY A 428 6.68 -24.72 5.67
C GLY A 428 5.58 -23.99 4.90
N LEU A 429 5.59 -24.07 3.57
CA LEU A 429 4.57 -23.42 2.73
C LEU A 429 3.18 -24.04 2.90
N LEU A 430 3.09 -25.37 3.03
CA LEU A 430 1.85 -26.07 3.38
C LEU A 430 1.22 -25.49 4.64
N TYR A 431 2.02 -25.32 5.70
CA TYR A 431 1.53 -24.73 6.95
C TYR A 431 0.98 -23.31 6.73
N LEU A 432 1.68 -22.47 5.97
CA LEU A 432 1.26 -21.10 5.68
C LEU A 432 -0.05 -21.03 4.89
N HIS A 433 -0.24 -21.92 3.91
CA HIS A 433 -1.37 -21.87 2.98
C HIS A 433 -2.64 -22.56 3.50
N GLU A 434 -2.47 -23.65 4.25
CA GLU A 434 -3.57 -24.56 4.56
C GLU A 434 -3.83 -24.71 6.07
N GLN A 435 -2.90 -24.28 6.94
CA GLN A 435 -3.01 -24.46 8.39
C GLN A 435 -3.01 -23.15 9.19
N CYS A 436 -2.63 -22.02 8.57
CA CYS A 436 -2.79 -20.69 9.15
C CYS A 436 -4.19 -20.14 8.89
N ASP A 437 -4.70 -19.33 9.82
CA ASP A 437 -5.94 -18.59 9.67
C ASP A 437 -5.74 -17.13 10.12
N PRO A 438 -5.78 -16.14 9.21
CA PRO A 438 -5.98 -16.29 7.76
C PRO A 438 -4.75 -16.92 7.04
N LYS A 439 -4.92 -17.34 5.78
CA LYS A 439 -3.82 -17.91 4.97
C LYS A 439 -2.70 -16.88 4.82
N ILE A 440 -1.47 -17.36 4.73
CA ILE A 440 -0.29 -16.51 4.56
C ILE A 440 0.35 -16.80 3.20
N ILE A 441 0.40 -15.81 2.31
CA ILE A 441 1.10 -15.90 1.03
C ILE A 441 2.49 -15.29 1.20
N HIS A 442 3.55 -16.07 0.97
CA HIS A 442 4.94 -15.69 1.20
C HIS A 442 5.47 -14.70 0.16
N ARG A 443 5.12 -14.90 -1.12
CA ARG A 443 5.43 -14.05 -2.30
C ARG A 443 6.89 -13.98 -2.75
N ASP A 444 7.85 -14.44 -1.96
CA ASP A 444 9.28 -14.44 -2.33
C ASP A 444 9.96 -15.79 -2.08
N VAL A 445 9.32 -16.89 -2.51
CA VAL A 445 9.87 -18.25 -2.40
C VAL A 445 11.01 -18.44 -3.41
N LYS A 446 12.24 -18.60 -2.91
CA LYS A 446 13.47 -18.79 -3.72
C LYS A 446 14.60 -19.37 -2.88
N ALA A 447 15.64 -19.94 -3.52
CA ALA A 447 16.78 -20.53 -2.81
C ALA A 447 17.51 -19.58 -1.84
N ALA A 448 17.46 -18.25 -2.07
CA ALA A 448 18.08 -17.28 -1.17
C ALA A 448 17.31 -17.08 0.16
N ASN A 449 16.01 -17.39 0.16
CA ASN A 449 15.11 -17.20 1.30
C ASN A 449 14.83 -18.53 2.03
N ILE A 450 15.35 -19.65 1.53
CA ILE A 450 15.40 -20.91 2.28
C ILE A 450 16.73 -20.97 3.02
N LEU A 451 16.67 -20.93 4.34
CA LEU A 451 17.82 -21.08 5.23
C LEU A 451 17.99 -22.53 5.67
N LEU A 452 19.20 -22.86 6.09
CA LEU A 452 19.58 -24.19 6.54
C LEU A 452 19.98 -24.15 8.01
N ASP A 453 19.28 -24.95 8.81
CA ASP A 453 19.62 -25.14 10.22
C ASP A 453 20.86 -26.04 10.38
N ASP A 454 21.21 -26.39 11.63
CA ASP A 454 22.38 -27.22 11.95
C ASP A 454 22.31 -28.64 11.36
N TYR A 455 21.12 -29.13 11.00
CA TYR A 455 20.88 -30.44 10.41
C TYR A 455 20.70 -30.39 8.89
N CYS A 456 20.92 -29.23 8.27
CA CYS A 456 20.65 -28.97 6.85
C CYS A 456 19.18 -29.19 6.47
N GLU A 457 18.24 -28.95 7.39
CA GLU A 457 16.82 -28.89 7.05
C GLU A 457 16.46 -27.52 6.47
N GLY A 458 15.53 -27.52 5.51
CA GLY A 458 15.03 -26.29 4.88
C GLY A 458 14.09 -25.52 5.81
N VAL A 459 14.43 -24.25 6.06
CA VAL A 459 13.62 -23.30 6.85
C VAL A 459 13.28 -22.09 5.97
N VAL A 460 11.99 -21.85 5.72
CA VAL A 460 11.52 -20.71 4.93
C VAL A 460 11.65 -19.43 5.76
N GLY A 461 12.31 -18.41 5.23
CA GLY A 461 12.46 -17.11 5.88
C GLY A 461 12.21 -15.93 4.93
N ASP A 462 12.36 -14.72 5.47
CA ASP A 462 12.11 -13.44 4.78
C ASP A 462 10.64 -13.19 4.41
N PHE A 463 9.82 -12.94 5.44
CA PHE A 463 8.39 -12.63 5.31
C PHE A 463 8.10 -11.16 4.96
N GLY A 464 9.11 -10.36 4.59
CA GLY A 464 8.93 -8.92 4.35
C GLY A 464 7.95 -8.59 3.20
N LEU A 465 7.70 -9.54 2.30
CA LEU A 465 6.71 -9.39 1.22
C LEU A 465 5.41 -10.17 1.45
N ALA A 466 5.29 -10.85 2.60
CA ALA A 466 4.16 -11.73 2.87
C ALA A 466 2.84 -10.94 3.01
N LYS A 467 1.73 -11.64 2.78
CA LYS A 467 0.39 -11.06 2.80
C LYS A 467 -0.61 -12.05 3.39
N LEU A 468 -1.56 -11.54 4.18
CA LEU A 468 -2.70 -12.32 4.64
C LEU A 468 -3.74 -12.43 3.53
N LEU A 469 -4.38 -13.59 3.43
CA LEU A 469 -5.46 -13.91 2.50
C LEU A 469 -6.53 -14.70 3.27
N ASP A 470 -7.77 -14.24 3.25
CA ASP A 470 -8.87 -14.97 3.88
C ASP A 470 -9.06 -16.35 3.21
N HIS A 471 -9.54 -17.35 3.95
CA HIS A 471 -9.85 -18.66 3.38
C HIS A 471 -10.94 -18.59 2.31
N GLU A 472 -11.87 -17.64 2.43
CA GLU A 472 -12.97 -17.40 1.47
C GLU A 472 -12.50 -16.71 0.18
N GLU A 473 -11.37 -16.00 0.22
CA GLU A 473 -10.82 -15.28 -0.93
C GLU A 473 -9.95 -16.20 -1.81
N SER A 474 -10.07 -16.02 -3.13
CA SER A 474 -9.26 -16.77 -4.12
C SER A 474 -7.89 -16.15 -4.38
N HIS A 475 -7.73 -14.86 -4.10
CA HIS A 475 -6.52 -14.09 -4.35
C HIS A 475 -6.54 -12.78 -3.57
N VAL A 476 -5.37 -12.22 -3.32
CA VAL A 476 -5.16 -10.87 -2.79
C VAL A 476 -4.59 -9.98 -3.89
N THR A 477 -5.25 -8.86 -4.16
CA THR A 477 -4.75 -7.89 -5.14
C THR A 477 -3.69 -7.00 -4.47
N THR A 478 -2.46 -7.03 -5.00
CA THR A 478 -1.33 -6.33 -4.38
C THR A 478 -0.27 -5.98 -5.43
N ALA A 479 0.47 -4.89 -5.22
CA ALA A 479 1.57 -4.50 -6.10
C ALA A 479 2.51 -5.68 -6.37
N VAL A 480 2.94 -5.84 -7.63
CA VAL A 480 3.78 -6.96 -8.03
C VAL A 480 5.17 -6.76 -7.45
N ARG A 481 5.50 -7.61 -6.47
CA ARG A 481 6.80 -7.64 -5.79
C ARG A 481 7.26 -9.08 -5.68
N GLY A 482 8.56 -9.29 -5.84
CA GLY A 482 9.21 -10.60 -5.79
C GLY A 482 10.50 -10.59 -6.58
N THR A 483 11.10 -11.75 -6.74
CA THR A 483 12.36 -11.92 -7.50
C THR A 483 12.07 -12.36 -8.93
N VAL A 484 12.58 -11.62 -9.92
CA VAL A 484 12.43 -11.94 -11.35
C VAL A 484 12.89 -13.38 -11.62
N GLY A 485 12.05 -14.17 -12.30
CA GLY A 485 12.27 -15.60 -12.56
C GLY A 485 11.52 -16.53 -11.59
N HIS A 486 11.11 -16.05 -10.41
CA HIS A 486 10.30 -16.81 -9.44
C HIS A 486 8.84 -16.34 -9.38
N ILE A 487 8.51 -15.24 -10.05
CA ILE A 487 7.15 -14.66 -10.06
C ILE A 487 6.29 -15.36 -11.09
N ALA A 488 5.10 -15.79 -10.66
CA ALA A 488 4.13 -16.46 -11.50
C ALA A 488 3.57 -15.55 -12.63
N PRO A 489 3.26 -16.10 -13.83
CA PRO A 489 2.80 -15.30 -14.98
C PRO A 489 1.49 -14.54 -14.75
N GLU A 490 0.52 -15.15 -14.06
CA GLU A 490 -0.75 -14.51 -13.70
C GLU A 490 -0.52 -13.34 -12.75
N TYR A 491 0.45 -13.45 -11.85
CA TYR A 491 0.72 -12.40 -10.89
C TYR A 491 1.39 -11.19 -11.56
N LEU A 492 2.32 -11.43 -12.50
CA LEU A 492 2.93 -10.38 -13.33
C LEU A 492 1.88 -9.64 -14.17
N SER A 493 0.92 -10.37 -14.73
CA SER A 493 -0.10 -9.78 -15.62
C SER A 493 -1.20 -9.07 -14.86
N THR A 494 -1.74 -9.68 -13.80
CA THR A 494 -2.95 -9.22 -13.11
C THR A 494 -2.68 -8.45 -11.81
N GLY A 495 -1.53 -8.63 -11.17
CA GLY A 495 -1.30 -8.14 -9.80
C GLY A 495 -2.04 -8.91 -8.71
N GLN A 496 -2.66 -10.05 -9.05
CA GLN A 496 -3.33 -10.93 -8.10
C GLN A 496 -2.36 -11.99 -7.58
N SER A 497 -2.16 -12.04 -6.27
CA SER A 497 -1.33 -13.04 -5.60
C SER A 497 -2.21 -14.05 -4.86
N SER A 498 -1.84 -15.32 -4.87
CA SER A 498 -2.54 -16.40 -4.17
C SER A 498 -1.56 -17.47 -3.73
N GLU A 499 -2.02 -18.52 -3.05
CA GLU A 499 -1.18 -19.66 -2.69
C GLU A 499 -0.54 -20.31 -3.93
N LYS A 500 -1.20 -20.24 -5.09
CA LYS A 500 -0.67 -20.77 -6.36
C LYS A 500 0.52 -19.97 -6.89
N THR A 501 0.69 -18.72 -6.47
CA THR A 501 1.88 -17.93 -6.82
C THR A 501 3.12 -18.42 -6.08
N ASP A 502 2.97 -18.82 -4.81
CA ASP A 502 4.03 -19.46 -4.04
C ASP A 502 4.35 -20.86 -4.55
N VAL A 503 3.33 -21.63 -4.97
CA VAL A 503 3.54 -22.95 -5.61
C VAL A 503 4.42 -22.81 -6.85
N PHE A 504 4.19 -21.78 -7.68
CA PHE A 504 5.06 -21.52 -8.84
C PHE A 504 6.49 -21.23 -8.42
N GLY A 505 6.70 -20.34 -7.45
CA GLY A 505 8.03 -20.03 -6.90
C GLY A 505 8.72 -21.26 -6.29
N PHE A 506 7.97 -22.13 -5.64
CA PHE A 506 8.46 -23.42 -5.13
C PHE A 506 8.91 -24.36 -6.25
N GLY A 507 8.17 -24.43 -7.35
CA GLY A 507 8.59 -25.21 -8.52
C GLY A 507 9.92 -24.72 -9.12
N ILE A 508 10.13 -23.40 -9.18
CA ILE A 508 11.43 -22.82 -9.58
C ILE A 508 12.53 -23.14 -8.57
N LEU A 509 12.26 -23.08 -7.26
CA LEU A 509 13.20 -23.51 -6.21
C LEU A 509 13.63 -24.97 -6.38
N LEU A 510 12.72 -25.88 -6.76
CA LEU A 510 13.09 -27.28 -7.05
C LEU A 510 14.07 -27.36 -8.23
N LEU A 511 13.86 -26.57 -9.28
CA LEU A 511 14.81 -26.51 -10.41
C LEU A 511 16.16 -25.93 -9.97
N GLU A 512 16.20 -24.93 -9.10
CA GLU A 512 17.46 -24.42 -8.52
C GLU A 512 18.20 -25.52 -7.73
N LEU A 513 17.47 -26.33 -6.96
CA LEU A 513 18.03 -27.48 -6.24
C LEU A 513 18.53 -28.58 -7.19
N ILE A 514 17.82 -28.90 -8.27
CA ILE A 514 18.25 -29.96 -9.21
C ILE A 514 19.54 -29.57 -9.92
N THR A 515 19.62 -28.31 -10.35
CA THR A 515 20.65 -27.85 -11.29
C THR A 515 21.84 -27.19 -10.63
N GLY A 516 21.68 -26.71 -9.39
CA GLY A 516 22.67 -25.87 -8.72
C GLY A 516 22.78 -24.46 -9.33
N LEU A 517 21.93 -24.11 -10.29
CA LEU A 517 21.92 -22.82 -10.99
C LEU A 517 20.80 -21.92 -10.46
N ARG A 518 21.00 -20.60 -10.53
CA ARG A 518 19.92 -19.63 -10.25
C ARG A 518 18.96 -19.53 -11.42
N ALA A 519 17.68 -19.24 -11.17
CA ALA A 519 16.65 -19.07 -12.20
C ALA A 519 17.07 -18.14 -13.38
N LEU A 520 17.76 -17.02 -13.11
CA LEU A 520 18.27 -16.11 -14.16
C LEU A 520 19.51 -16.63 -14.90
N GLU A 521 20.30 -17.51 -14.28
CA GLU A 521 21.49 -18.11 -14.89
C GLU A 521 21.10 -19.22 -15.90
N PHE A 522 19.95 -19.87 -15.70
CA PHE A 522 19.37 -20.84 -16.63
C PHE A 522 19.11 -20.29 -18.03
N GLY A 523 18.51 -19.09 -18.12
CA GLY A 523 18.19 -18.47 -19.42
C GLY A 523 19.42 -18.16 -20.26
N LYS A 524 20.60 -18.05 -19.63
CA LYS A 524 21.89 -17.84 -20.30
C LYS A 524 22.54 -19.16 -20.74
N ALA A 525 22.40 -20.22 -19.95
CA ALA A 525 22.97 -21.53 -20.27
C ALA A 525 22.23 -22.26 -21.41
N ALA A 526 20.92 -22.03 -21.56
CA ALA A 526 20.09 -22.69 -22.55
C ALA A 526 20.13 -22.05 -23.96
N ASN A 527 20.89 -20.96 -24.17
CA ASN A 527 20.94 -20.19 -25.44
C ASN A 527 19.56 -19.74 -25.99
N GLN A 528 18.50 -19.84 -25.19
CA GLN A 528 17.14 -19.43 -25.55
C GLN A 528 16.58 -18.61 -24.37
N ARG A 529 16.55 -17.29 -24.57
CA ARG A 529 16.01 -16.33 -23.59
C ARG A 529 14.51 -16.61 -23.42
N GLY A 530 14.09 -17.02 -22.22
CA GLY A 530 12.67 -17.19 -21.85
C GLY A 530 12.11 -18.61 -21.85
N ALA A 531 12.83 -19.60 -22.41
CA ALA A 531 12.34 -20.97 -22.60
C ALA A 531 12.81 -21.97 -21.53
N ILE A 532 13.03 -21.56 -20.27
CA ILE A 532 13.61 -22.46 -19.24
C ILE A 532 12.69 -23.65 -19.00
N LEU A 533 11.41 -23.39 -18.73
CA LEU A 533 10.43 -24.44 -18.48
C LEU A 533 10.21 -25.31 -19.72
N ASP A 534 10.22 -24.73 -20.92
CA ASP A 534 10.09 -25.47 -22.18
C ASP A 534 11.32 -26.35 -22.45
N TRP A 535 12.51 -25.87 -22.12
CA TRP A 535 13.74 -26.65 -22.18
C TRP A 535 13.73 -27.82 -21.20
N VAL A 536 13.30 -27.59 -19.95
CA VAL A 536 13.15 -28.66 -18.94
C VAL A 536 12.11 -29.69 -19.42
N LYS A 537 10.95 -29.24 -19.92
CA LYS A 537 9.92 -30.11 -20.50
C LYS A 537 10.48 -30.95 -21.65
N LYS A 538 11.23 -30.33 -22.57
CA LYS A 538 11.85 -31.03 -23.69
C LYS A 538 12.85 -32.09 -23.22
N LEU A 539 13.72 -31.76 -22.27
CA LEU A 539 14.69 -32.73 -21.72
C LEU A 539 14.01 -33.89 -21.00
N GLN A 540 12.90 -33.61 -20.31
CA GLN A 540 12.08 -34.64 -19.66
C GLN A 540 11.45 -35.57 -20.70
N GLN A 541 10.85 -35.04 -21.78
CA GLN A 541 10.28 -35.84 -22.87
C GLN A 541 11.33 -36.68 -23.61
N GLU A 542 12.53 -36.13 -23.81
CA GLU A 542 13.65 -36.84 -24.44
C GLU A 542 14.37 -37.82 -23.49
N LYS A 543 13.97 -37.91 -22.21
CA LYS A 543 14.63 -38.69 -21.15
C LYS A 543 16.13 -38.37 -20.97
N LYS A 544 16.51 -37.11 -21.20
CA LYS A 544 17.89 -36.61 -21.09
C LYS A 544 18.10 -35.75 -19.84
N LEU A 545 17.46 -36.12 -18.73
CA LEU A 545 17.51 -35.36 -17.48
C LEU A 545 18.92 -35.29 -16.88
N GLU A 546 19.83 -36.20 -17.21
CA GLU A 546 21.23 -36.12 -16.80
C GLU A 546 21.93 -34.80 -17.20
N GLN A 547 21.43 -34.12 -18.24
CA GLN A 547 22.01 -32.86 -18.71
C GLN A 547 21.60 -31.66 -17.84
N ILE A 548 20.52 -31.79 -17.06
CA ILE A 548 20.01 -30.70 -16.22
C ILE A 548 20.58 -30.78 -14.81
N VAL A 549 20.92 -31.98 -14.34
CA VAL A 549 21.44 -32.20 -12.98
C VAL A 549 22.76 -31.45 -12.79
N ASP A 550 22.92 -30.88 -11.60
CA ASP A 550 24.14 -30.21 -11.18
C ASP A 550 25.38 -31.07 -11.48
N LYS A 551 26.25 -30.54 -12.36
CA LYS A 551 27.46 -31.22 -12.83
C LYS A 551 28.39 -31.59 -11.69
N ASP A 552 28.37 -30.83 -10.60
CA ASP A 552 29.20 -31.07 -9.44
C ASP A 552 28.74 -32.29 -8.60
N MET A 553 27.50 -32.78 -8.81
CA MET A 553 26.99 -34.02 -8.19
C MET A 553 27.49 -35.32 -8.88
N LYS A 554 28.09 -35.20 -10.08
CA LYS A 554 28.61 -36.33 -10.87
C LYS A 554 27.56 -37.41 -11.14
N SER A 555 27.61 -38.54 -10.43
CA SER A 555 26.68 -39.67 -10.55
C SER A 555 26.11 -40.10 -9.19
N ASN A 556 26.22 -39.25 -8.17
CA ASN A 556 25.75 -39.55 -6.81
C ASN A 556 24.30 -39.09 -6.60
N TYR A 557 23.40 -39.58 -7.46
CA TYR A 557 21.96 -39.33 -7.38
C TYR A 557 21.20 -40.48 -8.03
N ASP A 558 19.98 -40.74 -7.55
CA ASP A 558 19.07 -41.66 -8.21
C ASP A 558 18.35 -40.93 -9.37
N ARG A 559 18.41 -41.53 -10.55
CA ARG A 559 17.79 -40.98 -11.76
C ARG A 559 16.27 -40.91 -11.63
N ILE A 560 15.67 -41.87 -10.93
CA ILE A 560 14.22 -41.94 -10.71
C ILE A 560 13.81 -40.79 -9.80
N GLU A 561 14.50 -40.59 -8.67
CA GLU A 561 14.19 -39.49 -7.75
C GLU A 561 14.38 -38.10 -8.40
N VAL A 562 15.39 -37.95 -9.25
CA VAL A 562 15.57 -36.71 -10.05
C VAL A 562 14.38 -36.51 -10.97
N GLU A 563 13.96 -37.55 -11.70
CA GLU A 563 12.81 -37.48 -12.60
C GLU A 563 11.54 -37.11 -11.86
N GLU A 564 11.28 -37.73 -10.70
CA GLU A 564 10.14 -37.41 -9.85
C GLU A 564 10.15 -35.94 -9.42
N MET A 565 11.30 -35.43 -8.94
CA MET A 565 11.40 -34.03 -8.50
C MET A 565 11.26 -33.04 -9.66
N VAL A 566 11.74 -33.39 -10.86
CA VAL A 566 11.51 -32.61 -12.09
C VAL A 566 10.03 -32.58 -12.46
N GLN A 567 9.33 -33.72 -12.39
CA GLN A 567 7.90 -33.79 -12.66
C GLN A 567 7.10 -32.94 -11.68
N VAL A 568 7.41 -33.00 -10.38
CA VAL A 568 6.81 -32.12 -9.36
C VAL A 568 7.06 -30.65 -9.69
N ALA A 569 8.30 -30.28 -10.06
CA ALA A 569 8.63 -28.91 -10.45
C ALA A 569 7.77 -28.44 -11.63
N LEU A 570 7.65 -29.27 -12.68
CA LEU A 570 6.85 -28.95 -13.87
C LEU A 570 5.34 -28.84 -13.57
N LEU A 571 4.80 -29.66 -12.67
CA LEU A 571 3.42 -29.54 -12.18
C LEU A 571 3.22 -28.23 -11.41
N CYS A 572 4.19 -27.81 -10.60
CA CYS A 572 4.14 -26.56 -9.84
C CYS A 572 4.25 -25.32 -10.73
N THR A 573 4.99 -25.38 -11.83
CA THR A 573 5.25 -24.24 -12.74
C THR A 573 4.29 -24.15 -13.93
N GLN A 574 3.13 -24.81 -13.87
CA GLN A 574 2.15 -24.72 -14.96
C GLN A 574 1.65 -23.29 -15.16
N TYR A 575 1.37 -22.91 -16.41
CA TYR A 575 0.96 -21.54 -16.74
C TYR A 575 -0.33 -21.13 -16.03
N LEU A 576 -1.36 -21.99 -16.05
CA LEU A 576 -2.64 -21.71 -15.41
C LEU A 576 -2.62 -22.10 -13.92
N PRO A 577 -2.97 -21.19 -12.99
CA PRO A 577 -2.94 -21.45 -11.54
C PRO A 577 -3.84 -22.60 -11.10
N ILE A 578 -4.96 -22.80 -11.79
CA ILE A 578 -5.93 -23.85 -11.46
C ILE A 578 -5.35 -25.26 -11.61
N HIS A 579 -4.38 -25.44 -12.50
CA HIS A 579 -3.76 -26.73 -12.74
C HIS A 579 -2.54 -27.00 -11.84
N ARG A 580 -2.04 -25.97 -11.15
CA ARG A 580 -0.96 -26.16 -10.16
C ARG A 580 -1.50 -26.92 -8.94
N PRO A 581 -0.75 -27.89 -8.40
CA PRO A 581 -1.13 -28.59 -7.18
C PRO A 581 -1.20 -27.63 -5.98
N LYS A 582 -1.92 -28.02 -4.93
CA LYS A 582 -1.77 -27.42 -3.59
C LYS A 582 -0.46 -27.88 -2.95
N MET A 583 0.06 -27.12 -1.98
CA MET A 583 1.29 -27.50 -1.30
C MET A 583 1.16 -28.83 -0.53
N SER A 584 -0.02 -29.19 -0.02
CA SER A 584 -0.28 -30.51 0.57
C SER A 584 -0.04 -31.65 -0.42
N GLU A 585 -0.52 -31.49 -1.64
CA GLU A 585 -0.34 -32.46 -2.71
C GLU A 585 1.12 -32.50 -3.17
N VAL A 586 1.81 -31.35 -3.22
CA VAL A 586 3.24 -31.27 -3.54
C VAL A 586 4.08 -32.03 -2.51
N VAL A 587 3.81 -31.83 -1.22
CA VAL A 587 4.50 -32.53 -0.13
C VAL A 587 4.28 -34.05 -0.23
N ARG A 588 3.04 -34.50 -0.48
CA ARG A 588 2.75 -35.92 -0.69
C ARG A 588 3.52 -36.52 -1.87
N MET A 589 3.56 -35.80 -3.00
CA MET A 589 4.33 -36.25 -4.17
C MET A 589 5.83 -36.36 -3.88
N LEU A 590 6.40 -35.40 -3.14
CA LEU A 590 7.82 -35.46 -2.73
C LEU A 590 8.12 -36.57 -1.70
N GLU A 591 7.12 -36.98 -0.93
CA GLU A 591 7.19 -38.13 -0.01
C GLU A 591 7.02 -39.47 -0.73
N GLY A 592 6.64 -39.45 -2.02
CA GLY A 592 6.54 -40.64 -2.88
C GLY A 592 5.11 -41.10 -3.18
N ASP A 593 4.08 -40.30 -2.88
CA ASP A 593 2.67 -40.69 -3.04
C ASP A 593 1.91 -39.76 -3.99
N GLY A 594 1.13 -40.33 -4.91
CA GLY A 594 0.20 -39.60 -5.79
C GLY A 594 0.81 -38.86 -6.99
N LEU A 595 2.12 -39.01 -7.25
CA LEU A 595 2.79 -38.32 -8.36
C LEU A 595 2.39 -38.89 -9.73
N VAL A 596 2.36 -40.22 -9.85
CA VAL A 596 2.11 -40.91 -11.12
C VAL A 596 0.74 -40.55 -11.68
N GLU A 597 -0.31 -40.66 -10.86
CA GLU A 597 -1.68 -40.39 -11.25
C GLU A 597 -1.86 -38.93 -11.68
N LYS A 598 -1.22 -38.02 -10.93
CA LYS A 598 -1.31 -36.58 -11.18
C LYS A 598 -0.55 -36.15 -12.42
N TRP A 599 0.62 -36.76 -12.65
CA TRP A 599 1.39 -36.55 -13.86
C TRP A 599 0.61 -37.03 -15.10
N GLU A 600 0.04 -38.22 -15.07
CA GLU A 600 -0.78 -38.75 -16.17
C GLU A 600 -2.03 -37.90 -16.45
N ALA A 601 -2.68 -37.36 -15.41
CA ALA A 601 -3.80 -36.44 -15.57
C ALA A 601 -3.42 -35.13 -16.27
N SER A 602 -2.23 -34.58 -15.96
CA SER A 602 -1.73 -33.36 -16.59
C SER A 602 -1.48 -33.55 -18.10
N GLN A 603 -0.90 -34.69 -18.49
CA GLN A 603 -0.59 -35.01 -19.90
C GLN A 603 -1.85 -35.22 -20.75
N ARG A 604 -2.90 -35.81 -20.18
CA ARG A 604 -4.21 -35.97 -20.85
C ARG A 604 -4.90 -34.63 -21.12
N THR A 605 -4.68 -33.65 -20.25
CA THR A 605 -5.25 -32.29 -20.38
C THR A 605 -4.52 -31.48 -21.46
N GLU A 606 -3.20 -31.65 -21.60
CA GLU A 606 -2.41 -31.01 -22.67
C GLU A 606 -2.73 -31.60 -24.06
N THR A 607 -2.84 -32.94 -24.18
CA THR A 607 -3.18 -33.62 -25.45
C THR A 607 -4.59 -33.31 -25.95
N SER A 608 -5.57 -33.12 -25.06
CA SER A 608 -6.95 -32.75 -25.44
C SER A 608 -7.05 -31.34 -26.05
N LYS A 609 -6.14 -30.41 -25.70
CA LYS A 609 -6.08 -29.07 -26.29
C LYS A 609 -5.43 -29.05 -27.68
N SER A 610 -4.55 -30.01 -27.98
CA SER A 610 -3.89 -30.14 -29.29
C SER A 610 -4.87 -30.47 -30.44
N TYR A 611 -6.06 -31.01 -30.16
CA TYR A 611 -7.07 -31.33 -31.17
C TYR A 611 -8.07 -30.19 -31.44
N SER A 612 -8.03 -29.10 -30.67
CA SER A 612 -8.91 -27.94 -30.84
C SER A 612 -8.10 -26.66 -31.09
N LYS A 613 -7.94 -26.33 -32.38
CA LYS A 613 -7.31 -25.14 -33.01
C LYS A 613 -5.82 -25.26 -33.42
N PRO A 614 -5.52 -25.22 -34.72
CA PRO A 614 -4.21 -24.82 -35.25
C PRO A 614 -4.27 -23.33 -35.65
N ASN A 615 -3.97 -22.44 -34.70
CA ASN A 615 -3.46 -21.08 -34.91
C ASN A 615 -3.67 -20.26 -33.63
N GLU A 616 -2.74 -20.35 -32.71
CA GLU A 616 -2.40 -19.23 -31.84
C GLU A 616 -0.88 -19.29 -31.63
N PHE A 617 -0.22 -18.25 -32.12
CA PHE A 617 1.24 -18.11 -32.18
C PHE A 617 1.90 -18.32 -30.80
N SER A 618 3.06 -18.97 -30.84
CA SER A 618 4.06 -19.11 -29.77
C SER A 618 4.07 -17.92 -28.80
N SER A 619 3.46 -18.11 -27.62
CA SER A 619 3.22 -17.06 -26.61
C SER A 619 4.36 -16.91 -25.60
N SER A 620 5.52 -17.51 -25.88
CA SER A 620 6.75 -17.38 -25.08
C SER A 620 7.48 -16.04 -25.26
N GLU A 621 7.12 -15.22 -26.25
CA GLU A 621 7.84 -13.98 -26.57
C GLU A 621 7.58 -12.82 -25.60
N ARG A 622 6.52 -12.87 -24.77
CA ARG A 622 6.21 -11.75 -23.84
C ARG A 622 7.02 -11.76 -22.54
N TYR A 623 7.81 -12.81 -22.28
CA TYR A 623 8.67 -12.90 -21.10
C TYR A 623 10.09 -12.35 -21.34
N SER A 624 10.50 -12.16 -22.61
CA SER A 624 11.86 -11.73 -22.96
C SER A 624 12.13 -10.24 -22.72
N ASP A 625 11.10 -9.39 -22.83
CA ASP A 625 11.26 -7.92 -22.86
C ASP A 625 11.60 -7.27 -21.51
N LEU A 626 11.58 -8.01 -20.40
CA LEU A 626 11.92 -7.50 -19.07
C LEU A 626 13.36 -7.85 -18.61
N THR A 627 14.15 -8.53 -19.45
CA THR A 627 15.48 -9.03 -19.06
C THR A 627 16.66 -8.22 -19.62
N ASP A 628 16.39 -7.06 -20.22
CA ASP A 628 17.38 -6.35 -21.05
C ASP A 628 18.26 -5.32 -20.33
N ASP A 629 18.41 -5.40 -19.00
CA ASP A 629 19.38 -4.55 -18.30
C ASP A 629 20.42 -5.33 -17.49
N SER A 630 21.68 -5.08 -17.85
CA SER A 630 22.86 -5.78 -17.36
C SER A 630 23.37 -5.23 -16.02
N SER A 631 23.89 -6.13 -15.19
CA SER A 631 24.89 -5.89 -14.14
C SER A 631 24.48 -5.15 -12.86
N VAL A 632 23.44 -5.62 -12.15
CA VAL A 632 23.26 -5.26 -10.73
C VAL A 632 22.83 -6.50 -9.95
N LEU A 633 23.34 -6.65 -8.72
CA LEU A 633 22.89 -7.67 -7.76
C LEU A 633 21.35 -7.73 -7.76
N VAL A 634 20.79 -8.88 -8.13
CA VAL A 634 19.37 -9.06 -8.39
C VAL A 634 18.59 -8.99 -7.06
N GLN A 635 17.87 -7.90 -6.91
CA GLN A 635 17.02 -7.56 -5.77
C GLN A 635 15.56 -7.89 -6.09
N ALA A 636 14.72 -7.99 -5.05
CA ALA A 636 13.28 -7.93 -5.28
C ALA A 636 12.93 -6.53 -5.78
N MET A 637 12.30 -6.46 -6.96
CA MET A 637 11.94 -5.21 -7.61
C MET A 637 10.42 -5.06 -7.60
N GLU A 638 9.96 -3.84 -7.40
CA GLU A 638 8.58 -3.45 -7.67
C GLU A 638 8.45 -3.32 -9.19
N LEU A 639 7.88 -4.34 -9.83
CA LEU A 639 7.78 -4.42 -11.30
C LEU A 639 6.58 -3.63 -11.84
N SER A 640 5.67 -3.24 -10.95
CA SER A 640 4.56 -2.34 -11.23
C SER A 640 4.73 -1.09 -10.39
N GLY A 641 5.04 0.04 -11.04
CA GLY A 641 4.77 1.36 -10.42
C GLY A 641 3.29 1.45 -10.02
N PRO A 642 2.91 2.41 -9.15
CA PRO A 642 1.58 2.45 -8.54
C PRO A 642 0.49 2.40 -9.63
N ARG A 643 -0.09 1.20 -9.78
CA ARG A 643 -1.19 0.92 -10.69
C ARG A 643 -2.48 1.38 -10.06
#